data_AF-A0A2N7L716-F1
#
_entry.id   AF-A0A2N7L716-F1
#
_cell.length_a   1.000
_cell.length_b   1.000
_cell.length_c   1.000
_cell.angle_alpha   90.00
_cell.angle_beta   90.00
_cell.angle_gamma   90.00
#
_symmetry.space_group_name_H-M   'P 1'
#
loop_
_entity.id
_entity.type
_entity.pdbx_description
1 polymer ?
#
loop_
_entity_poly.entity_id
_entity_poly.type
_entity_poly.pdbx_seq_one_letter_code
_entity_poly.pdbx_strand_id
1 'polypeptide(L)'
;MLKRIPILRTAIFLSAIVPIASQASIPEQTTTLHKAERPTYSEVASFDTFVVRSRGLSKNSDAHIIVKDDNYAPAHRIAFLGFDMKDKVIPGLTENLDLKLKIQSDKQSIINVHLVEDHHFWNTQFTWNQKPQLGAIVATFSTSDRDNNGWITIPLNTMAIKSIQRTGKLSVALSSTTWRAYNSFSATESGAATAPTLTLTYTGNIVEDGNNVRFVKVVAAKEENGFRSTRVGEFNLIDTNGNLLSRDGWEVTDATTLNGWQKMFDGNHASYWNVSQATPNYFTVDLGQSKNISAAIYTPPASGYYGRVKDLLVYGSSDGNDWRLIASRRIPRGNGNAPHIAFSGDYATLPQAQESQTIRIKPSWWHEKYRLRNSAGRSPLNTIGLWSADGGIVSVWVSNTQSNDYIEIREGHWAGSQKHQLSPGLNAFKVGAGARLMLRLESKDSNDKSREAHTRIMATGVLRYPVFKSGVTTGSDWLDMLANYAESNTVDLVSENFILSTLRSDAGGDIYNDMQSLLDTYEEVLVPAQLAAGIDADSINPLHLPDDNPYNFVTSNSRYMVTYTNRMTYRNSLTRRMINEDEARSFWGIWHEIGHNLEMTGIEWPGQSEVATNIYAFAARAYNTDIDALSSQYDAPFQRAFTQLNTVSGYSSLSRENREMFYHHFFFLFGETFMYELHQRYRENLQGQRHDPEFSLDGTAEGAMNIMAIMTSKIAKKNLVELFEFWKMPLTQQTINTINGYNFSPINNVGRLPSQLVEGQSPEEFDMRF
;
A
#
# COMPACT_ATOMS: atom_id res chain seq x y z
N MET A 1 29.07 -21.36 49.64
CA MET A 1 28.93 -22.58 48.82
C MET A 1 27.48 -22.77 48.42
N LEU A 2 27.11 -22.27 47.25
CA LEU A 2 25.92 -22.67 46.49
C LEU A 2 26.38 -22.58 45.03
N LYS A 3 26.58 -23.74 44.40
CA LYS A 3 27.12 -23.85 43.04
C LYS A 3 26.14 -23.19 42.07
N ARG A 4 26.56 -22.12 41.41
CA ARG A 4 25.91 -21.60 40.19
C ARG A 4 26.06 -22.68 39.12
N ILE A 5 24.92 -23.21 38.67
CA ILE A 5 24.82 -24.07 37.50
C ILE A 5 24.88 -23.14 36.28
N PRO A 6 25.67 -23.44 35.23
CA PRO A 6 25.65 -22.66 34.01
C PRO A 6 24.32 -22.97 33.30
N ILE A 7 23.37 -22.04 33.39
CA ILE A 7 22.22 -22.04 32.49
C ILE A 7 22.77 -21.56 31.16
N LEU A 8 22.95 -22.49 30.21
CA LEU A 8 23.00 -22.13 28.80
C LEU A 8 21.69 -21.38 28.50
N ARG A 9 21.73 -20.05 28.49
CA ARG A 9 20.66 -19.21 27.96
C ARG A 9 20.74 -19.33 26.44
N THR A 10 20.13 -20.38 25.90
CA THR A 10 19.67 -20.35 24.52
C THR A 10 18.56 -19.31 24.49
N ALA A 11 18.81 -18.16 23.86
CA ALA A 11 17.75 -17.24 23.47
C ALA A 11 16.80 -18.03 22.58
N ILE A 12 15.67 -18.47 23.15
CA ILE A 12 14.57 -19.01 22.37
C ILE A 12 13.94 -17.79 21.73
N PHE A 13 14.48 -17.39 20.58
CA PHE A 13 13.66 -16.74 19.57
C PHE A 13 12.52 -17.72 19.30
N LEU A 14 11.32 -17.41 19.80
CA LEU A 14 10.11 -18.00 19.25
C LEU A 14 10.01 -17.49 17.80
N SER A 15 10.75 -18.14 16.90
CA SER A 15 10.36 -18.19 15.51
C SER A 15 9.02 -18.91 15.49
N ALA A 16 7.94 -18.13 15.37
CA ALA A 16 6.71 -18.68 14.84
C ALA A 16 7.11 -19.44 13.57
N ILE A 17 6.83 -20.74 13.53
CA ILE A 17 7.01 -21.56 12.33
C ILE A 17 6.03 -21.00 11.31
N VAL A 18 6.48 -19.98 10.58
CA VAL A 18 5.85 -19.53 9.35
C VAL A 18 5.99 -20.71 8.40
N PRO A 19 4.90 -21.22 7.82
CA PRO A 19 5.01 -22.27 6.80
C PRO A 19 5.97 -21.75 5.73
N ILE A 20 6.95 -22.57 5.34
CA ILE A 20 7.88 -22.27 4.23
C ILE A 20 7.00 -21.90 3.04
N ALA A 21 6.82 -20.60 2.83
CA ALA A 21 6.16 -20.08 1.66
C ALA A 21 7.03 -20.49 0.49
N SER A 22 6.43 -21.19 -0.48
CA SER A 22 7.05 -21.34 -1.81
C SER A 22 7.60 -19.98 -2.21
N GLN A 23 8.87 -19.90 -2.63
CA GLN A 23 9.52 -18.67 -3.12
C GLN A 23 8.51 -17.86 -3.94
N ALA A 24 7.91 -16.86 -3.30
CA ALA A 24 6.99 -15.98 -3.97
C ALA A 24 7.88 -15.10 -4.83
N SER A 25 7.79 -15.25 -6.16
CA SER A 25 8.47 -14.38 -7.10
C SER A 25 8.26 -12.93 -6.67
N ILE A 26 9.33 -12.14 -6.57
CA ILE A 26 9.18 -10.72 -6.28
C ILE A 26 8.19 -10.09 -7.27
N PRO A 27 7.31 -9.17 -6.82
CA PRO A 27 6.40 -8.50 -7.73
C PRO A 27 7.15 -7.79 -8.88
N GLU A 28 6.48 -7.60 -10.02
CA GLU A 28 6.99 -6.70 -11.04
C GLU A 28 7.07 -5.25 -10.50
N GLN A 29 7.96 -4.42 -11.07
CA GLN A 29 8.13 -3.02 -10.64
C GLN A 29 6.83 -2.22 -10.72
N THR A 30 5.99 -2.59 -11.68
CA THR A 30 4.61 -2.13 -11.81
C THR A 30 3.68 -3.28 -11.53
N THR A 31 2.47 -3.00 -11.07
CA THR A 31 1.39 -3.98 -11.04
C THR A 31 0.37 -3.56 -12.06
N THR A 32 0.48 -4.11 -13.27
CA THR A 32 -0.41 -3.75 -14.36
C THR A 32 -1.86 -4.00 -13.97
N LEU A 33 -2.68 -2.96 -14.02
CA LEU A 33 -4.12 -3.09 -13.81
C LEU A 33 -4.73 -3.46 -15.15
N HIS A 34 -4.94 -4.76 -15.36
CA HIS A 34 -5.42 -5.26 -16.65
C HIS A 34 -6.70 -4.55 -17.10
N LYS A 35 -6.78 -4.27 -18.40
CA LYS A 35 -7.99 -3.72 -19.02
C LYS A 35 -9.09 -4.78 -19.07
N ALA A 36 -10.33 -4.33 -18.99
CA ALA A 36 -11.49 -5.22 -19.14
C ALA A 36 -11.51 -5.85 -20.54
N GLU A 37 -12.04 -7.07 -20.65
CA GLU A 37 -12.35 -7.65 -21.96
C GLU A 37 -13.52 -6.92 -22.64
N ARG A 38 -13.45 -6.76 -23.96
CA ARG A 38 -14.55 -6.23 -24.76
C ARG A 38 -15.74 -7.19 -24.68
N PRO A 39 -16.96 -6.70 -24.37
CA PRO A 39 -18.13 -7.55 -24.44
C PRO A 39 -18.42 -7.85 -25.91
N THR A 40 -18.49 -9.13 -26.24
CA THR A 40 -19.02 -9.61 -27.51
C THR A 40 -20.12 -10.59 -27.14
N TYR A 41 -21.35 -10.28 -27.58
CA TYR A 41 -22.48 -11.17 -27.38
C TYR A 41 -22.92 -11.69 -28.73
N SER A 42 -22.96 -13.00 -28.84
CA SER A 42 -23.52 -13.67 -30.00
C SER A 42 -24.75 -14.43 -29.54
N GLU A 43 -25.84 -14.24 -30.27
CA GLU A 43 -27.09 -14.96 -30.06
C GLU A 43 -27.38 -15.78 -31.31
N VAL A 44 -27.69 -17.05 -31.09
CA VAL A 44 -28.23 -17.90 -32.15
C VAL A 44 -29.69 -17.49 -32.33
N ALA A 45 -30.17 -17.37 -33.57
CA ALA A 45 -31.59 -17.13 -33.81
C ALA A 45 -32.42 -18.12 -32.97
N SER A 46 -33.28 -17.62 -32.08
CA SER A 46 -33.89 -18.44 -31.03
C SER A 46 -35.14 -19.21 -31.48
N PHE A 47 -35.56 -19.03 -32.74
CA PHE A 47 -36.74 -19.65 -33.33
C PHE A 47 -36.46 -20.03 -34.79
N ASP A 48 -37.10 -21.08 -35.29
CA ASP A 48 -36.79 -21.57 -36.63
C ASP A 48 -37.11 -20.52 -37.69
N THR A 49 -36.29 -20.56 -38.72
CA THR A 49 -36.29 -19.59 -39.79
C THR A 49 -37.56 -19.76 -40.61
N PHE A 50 -38.51 -18.85 -40.47
CA PHE A 50 -39.79 -18.97 -41.16
C PHE A 50 -39.61 -18.70 -42.65
N VAL A 51 -39.78 -19.74 -43.47
CA VAL A 51 -39.86 -19.61 -44.93
C VAL A 51 -41.34 -19.56 -45.31
N VAL A 52 -41.80 -18.42 -45.83
CA VAL A 52 -43.15 -18.32 -46.39
C VAL A 52 -43.11 -18.54 -47.90
N ARG A 53 -44.01 -19.41 -48.38
CA ARG A 53 -44.18 -19.74 -49.80
C ARG A 53 -45.42 -19.04 -50.32
N SER A 54 -45.45 -18.67 -51.60
CA SER A 54 -46.63 -18.02 -52.21
C SER A 54 -47.93 -18.84 -52.14
N ARG A 55 -47.84 -20.15 -51.85
CA ARG A 55 -48.96 -21.01 -51.45
C ARG A 55 -48.55 -21.90 -50.26
N GLY A 56 -48.93 -21.51 -49.04
CA GLY A 56 -48.69 -22.28 -47.81
C GLY A 56 -48.57 -21.41 -46.56
N LEU A 57 -48.65 -22.05 -45.39
CA LEU A 57 -48.28 -21.45 -44.11
C LEU A 57 -46.75 -21.40 -44.00
N SER A 58 -46.23 -20.40 -43.28
CA SER A 58 -44.83 -20.39 -42.87
C SER A 58 -44.52 -21.66 -42.08
N LYS A 59 -43.40 -22.31 -42.39
CA LYS A 59 -42.95 -23.51 -41.71
C LYS A 59 -41.82 -23.18 -40.75
N ASN A 60 -41.94 -23.68 -39.54
CA ASN A 60 -40.94 -23.64 -38.48
C ASN A 60 -40.24 -25.02 -38.39
N SER A 61 -39.84 -25.59 -39.55
CA SER A 61 -39.31 -26.97 -39.64
C SER A 61 -38.46 -27.25 -40.89
N ASP A 62 -37.90 -26.21 -41.50
CA ASP A 62 -37.03 -26.39 -42.66
C ASP A 62 -35.58 -26.52 -42.14
N ALA A 63 -34.93 -27.66 -42.44
CA ALA A 63 -33.52 -27.91 -42.09
C ALA A 63 -32.55 -26.83 -42.64
N HIS A 64 -32.99 -26.07 -43.65
CA HIS A 64 -32.26 -25.00 -44.30
C HIS A 64 -33.16 -23.80 -44.60
N ILE A 65 -32.63 -22.59 -44.49
CA ILE A 65 -33.26 -21.33 -44.89
C ILE A 65 -33.23 -21.24 -46.41
N ILE A 66 -34.36 -21.03 -47.08
CA ILE A 66 -34.38 -20.92 -48.54
C ILE A 66 -34.92 -19.56 -48.98
N VAL A 67 -34.14 -18.87 -49.81
CA VAL A 67 -34.50 -17.58 -50.40
C VAL A 67 -34.52 -17.71 -51.93
N LYS A 68 -35.59 -17.24 -52.57
CA LYS A 68 -35.75 -17.26 -54.03
C LYS A 68 -36.66 -16.15 -54.52
N ASP A 69 -36.26 -15.52 -55.61
CA ASP A 69 -37.13 -14.65 -56.40
C ASP A 69 -37.51 -15.30 -57.74
N ASP A 70 -38.80 -15.64 -57.89
CA ASP A 70 -39.36 -16.26 -59.09
C ASP A 70 -40.89 -16.09 -59.14
N ASN A 71 -41.39 -15.40 -60.17
CA ASN A 71 -42.82 -15.14 -60.44
C ASN A 71 -43.60 -16.41 -60.78
N TYR A 72 -42.96 -17.59 -60.85
CA TYR A 72 -43.66 -18.85 -61.01
C TYR A 72 -44.15 -19.39 -59.65
N ALA A 73 -45.40 -19.81 -59.53
CA ALA A 73 -45.84 -20.53 -58.33
C ALA A 73 -45.24 -21.96 -58.33
N PRO A 74 -44.70 -22.47 -57.21
CA PRO A 74 -44.78 -21.96 -55.83
C PRO A 74 -43.49 -21.23 -55.35
N ALA A 75 -42.85 -20.43 -56.20
CA ALA A 75 -41.40 -20.24 -56.17
C ALA A 75 -40.84 -18.96 -55.50
N HIS A 76 -41.63 -17.95 -55.13
CA HIS A 76 -41.09 -16.88 -54.25
C HIS A 76 -40.92 -17.39 -52.82
N ARG A 77 -39.75 -17.10 -52.25
CA ARG A 77 -39.41 -17.45 -50.86
C ARG A 77 -38.67 -16.29 -50.20
N ILE A 78 -39.24 -15.83 -49.10
CA ILE A 78 -38.62 -14.88 -48.17
C ILE A 78 -38.42 -15.63 -46.86
N ALA A 79 -37.23 -15.47 -46.29
CA ALA A 79 -36.91 -16.03 -44.99
C ALA A 79 -36.94 -14.96 -43.90
N PHE A 80 -37.47 -15.26 -42.73
CA PHE A 80 -37.52 -14.35 -41.59
C PHE A 80 -36.69 -14.93 -40.43
N LEU A 81 -35.88 -14.07 -39.80
CA LEU A 81 -35.01 -14.39 -38.67
C LEU A 81 -35.32 -13.45 -37.49
N GLY A 82 -35.36 -14.00 -36.28
CA GLY A 82 -35.55 -13.25 -35.04
C GLY A 82 -34.41 -13.51 -34.05
N PHE A 83 -33.93 -12.45 -33.40
CA PHE A 83 -32.89 -12.50 -32.37
C PHE A 83 -33.36 -11.72 -31.14
N ASP A 84 -33.42 -12.37 -29.97
CA ASP A 84 -33.75 -11.74 -28.69
C ASP A 84 -32.46 -11.40 -27.93
N MET A 85 -32.05 -10.13 -28.03
CA MET A 85 -30.85 -9.59 -27.37
C MET A 85 -31.19 -8.74 -26.16
N LYS A 86 -32.42 -8.79 -25.63
CA LYS A 86 -32.92 -7.81 -24.65
C LYS A 86 -32.03 -7.70 -23.40
N ASP A 87 -31.54 -8.83 -22.91
CA ASP A 87 -30.68 -8.91 -21.71
C ASP A 87 -29.20 -8.70 -22.05
N LYS A 88 -28.90 -8.40 -23.32
CA LYS A 88 -27.57 -8.21 -23.91
C LYS A 88 -27.41 -6.84 -24.55
N VAL A 89 -28.39 -5.95 -24.54
CA VAL A 89 -28.27 -4.62 -25.14
C VAL A 89 -28.02 -3.59 -24.05
N ILE A 90 -27.06 -2.69 -24.30
CA ILE A 90 -26.84 -1.51 -23.46
C ILE A 90 -27.13 -0.29 -24.33
N PRO A 91 -28.12 0.55 -23.97
CA PRO A 91 -28.47 1.74 -24.76
C PRO A 91 -27.27 2.65 -25.02
N GLY A 92 -27.12 3.08 -26.27
CA GLY A 92 -26.10 4.05 -26.71
C GLY A 92 -24.69 3.49 -26.93
N LEU A 93 -24.41 2.21 -26.65
CA LEU A 93 -23.05 1.65 -26.70
C LEU A 93 -22.80 0.64 -27.83
N THR A 94 -23.78 0.36 -28.68
CA THR A 94 -23.59 -0.60 -29.79
C THR A 94 -22.79 0.02 -30.92
N GLU A 95 -21.63 -0.55 -31.24
CA GLU A 95 -20.77 -0.12 -32.35
C GLU A 95 -21.10 -0.89 -33.62
N ASN A 96 -21.08 -2.23 -33.53
CA ASN A 96 -21.25 -3.11 -34.68
C ASN A 96 -22.33 -4.17 -34.40
N LEU A 97 -23.05 -4.53 -35.45
CA LEU A 97 -24.09 -5.54 -35.43
C LEU A 97 -23.94 -6.41 -36.68
N ASP A 98 -23.44 -7.63 -36.50
CA ASP A 98 -23.10 -8.51 -37.61
C ASP A 98 -24.04 -9.71 -37.66
N LEU A 99 -24.67 -9.92 -38.81
CA LEU A 99 -25.42 -11.14 -39.11
C LEU A 99 -24.49 -12.15 -39.77
N LYS A 100 -24.31 -13.32 -39.16
CA LYS A 100 -23.50 -14.40 -39.73
C LYS A 100 -24.37 -15.55 -40.21
N LEU A 101 -24.19 -15.94 -41.47
CA LEU A 101 -24.94 -17.00 -42.14
C LEU A 101 -23.98 -18.00 -42.79
N LYS A 102 -24.31 -19.29 -42.77
CA LYS A 102 -23.57 -20.30 -43.55
C LYS A 102 -24.31 -20.58 -44.84
N ILE A 103 -23.66 -20.35 -45.97
CA ILE A 103 -24.20 -20.63 -47.30
C ILE A 103 -24.03 -22.12 -47.60
N GLN A 104 -25.10 -22.74 -48.08
CA GLN A 104 -25.17 -24.17 -48.40
C GLN A 104 -25.45 -24.43 -49.89
N SER A 105 -25.76 -23.39 -50.67
CA SER A 105 -25.99 -23.48 -52.11
C SER A 105 -24.82 -22.90 -52.91
N ASP A 106 -24.49 -23.52 -54.04
CA ASP A 106 -23.42 -23.03 -54.94
C ASP A 106 -23.86 -21.91 -55.88
N LYS A 107 -25.13 -21.48 -55.83
CA LYS A 107 -25.66 -20.43 -56.70
C LYS A 107 -25.21 -19.05 -56.20
N GLN A 108 -24.62 -18.29 -57.11
CA GLN A 108 -24.29 -16.88 -56.89
C GLN A 108 -25.58 -16.04 -56.97
N SER A 109 -25.80 -15.21 -55.96
CA SER A 109 -26.98 -14.35 -55.88
C SER A 109 -26.71 -13.16 -54.98
N ILE A 110 -27.41 -12.08 -55.27
CA ILE A 110 -27.50 -10.92 -54.41
C ILE A 110 -28.71 -11.08 -53.48
N ILE A 111 -28.48 -10.86 -52.19
CA ILE A 111 -29.46 -10.99 -51.12
C ILE A 111 -29.57 -9.67 -50.39
N ASN A 112 -30.81 -9.20 -50.23
CA ASN A 112 -31.13 -8.07 -49.37
C ASN A 112 -31.55 -8.57 -47.98
N VAL A 113 -31.05 -7.89 -46.96
CA VAL A 113 -31.48 -8.02 -45.57
C VAL A 113 -32.40 -6.85 -45.25
N HIS A 114 -33.68 -7.13 -45.06
CA HIS A 114 -34.70 -6.15 -44.69
C HIS A 114 -34.89 -6.13 -43.18
N LEU A 115 -35.04 -4.95 -42.59
CA LEU A 115 -35.55 -4.82 -41.22
C LEU A 115 -37.03 -5.18 -41.17
N VAL A 116 -37.46 -5.87 -40.12
CA VAL A 116 -38.86 -6.22 -39.86
C VAL A 116 -39.23 -5.68 -38.48
N GLU A 117 -40.16 -4.71 -38.42
CA GLU A 117 -40.59 -4.08 -37.17
C GLU A 117 -41.54 -4.95 -36.35
N ASP A 118 -42.26 -5.87 -37.02
CA ASP A 118 -43.18 -6.79 -36.36
C ASP A 118 -42.41 -8.01 -35.82
N HIS A 119 -42.39 -8.18 -34.49
CA HIS A 119 -41.79 -9.34 -33.81
C HIS A 119 -42.82 -10.45 -33.47
N HIS A 120 -44.11 -10.29 -33.79
CA HIS A 120 -45.14 -11.26 -33.41
C HIS A 120 -45.01 -12.59 -34.14
N PHE A 121 -44.42 -12.58 -35.35
CA PHE A 121 -44.20 -13.79 -36.15
C PHE A 121 -43.35 -14.84 -35.43
N TRP A 122 -42.62 -14.48 -34.38
CA TRP A 122 -41.78 -15.40 -33.60
C TRP A 122 -42.58 -16.55 -32.99
N ASN A 123 -43.89 -16.36 -32.77
CA ASN A 123 -44.74 -17.34 -32.08
C ASN A 123 -45.97 -17.76 -32.90
N THR A 124 -46.06 -17.38 -34.18
CA THR A 124 -47.27 -17.58 -35.00
C THR A 124 -46.94 -17.93 -36.44
N GLN A 125 -47.65 -18.91 -37.01
CA GLN A 125 -47.59 -19.16 -38.45
C GLN A 125 -48.35 -18.08 -39.23
N PHE A 126 -47.88 -17.77 -40.44
CA PHE A 126 -48.47 -16.76 -41.31
C PHE A 126 -48.49 -17.21 -42.78
N THR A 127 -49.47 -16.75 -43.54
CA THR A 127 -49.55 -16.99 -44.99
C THR A 127 -48.75 -15.95 -45.77
N TRP A 128 -48.54 -16.16 -47.08
CA TRP A 128 -47.87 -15.19 -47.96
C TRP A 128 -48.48 -13.78 -47.92
N ASN A 129 -49.80 -13.69 -47.78
CA ASN A 129 -50.52 -12.41 -47.73
C ASN A 129 -50.51 -11.78 -46.34
N GLN A 130 -50.28 -12.57 -45.29
CA GLN A 130 -50.24 -12.13 -43.89
C GLN A 130 -48.80 -12.04 -43.35
N LYS A 131 -47.79 -12.21 -44.21
CA LYS A 131 -46.39 -12.14 -43.79
C LYS A 131 -46.04 -10.74 -43.23
N PRO A 132 -45.06 -10.65 -42.33
CA PRO A 132 -44.57 -9.37 -41.86
C PRO A 132 -44.15 -8.46 -43.01
N GLN A 133 -44.45 -7.17 -42.90
CA GLN A 133 -44.06 -6.19 -43.91
C GLN A 133 -42.54 -6.03 -43.93
N LEU A 134 -41.96 -6.01 -45.13
CA LEU A 134 -40.53 -5.76 -45.32
C LEU A 134 -40.26 -4.26 -45.14
N GLY A 135 -39.42 -3.91 -44.18
CA GLY A 135 -38.94 -2.56 -43.97
C GLY A 135 -37.73 -2.22 -44.84
N ALA A 136 -36.98 -1.22 -44.39
CA ALA A 136 -35.78 -0.73 -45.06
C ALA A 136 -34.71 -1.84 -45.20
N ILE A 137 -33.93 -1.77 -46.28
CA ILE A 137 -32.77 -2.63 -46.46
C ILE A 137 -31.67 -2.17 -45.51
N VAL A 138 -31.22 -3.06 -44.64
CA VAL A 138 -30.18 -2.81 -43.63
C VAL A 138 -28.82 -3.38 -44.01
N ALA A 139 -28.78 -4.28 -45.00
CA ALA A 139 -27.57 -4.76 -45.67
C ALA A 139 -27.91 -5.42 -47.01
N THR A 140 -26.94 -5.48 -47.92
CA THR A 140 -26.99 -6.26 -49.15
C THR A 140 -25.67 -7.01 -49.30
N PHE A 141 -25.70 -8.28 -49.68
CA PHE A 141 -24.50 -9.11 -49.84
C PHE A 141 -24.59 -10.05 -51.04
N SER A 142 -23.45 -10.51 -51.54
CA SER A 142 -23.39 -11.59 -52.54
C SER A 142 -23.07 -12.92 -51.89
N THR A 143 -23.73 -14.00 -52.30
CA THR A 143 -23.40 -15.37 -51.85
C THR A 143 -22.04 -15.87 -52.34
N SER A 144 -21.38 -15.11 -53.24
CA SER A 144 -19.98 -15.33 -53.62
C SER A 144 -18.99 -14.89 -52.54
N ASP A 145 -19.40 -14.01 -51.62
CA ASP A 145 -18.48 -13.37 -50.65
C ASP A 145 -18.23 -14.26 -49.42
N ARG A 146 -18.64 -15.54 -49.51
CA ARG A 146 -18.42 -16.54 -48.46
C ARG A 146 -16.95 -16.88 -48.33
N ASP A 147 -16.51 -17.13 -47.10
CA ASP A 147 -15.19 -17.66 -46.82
C ASP A 147 -15.03 -19.12 -47.30
N ASN A 148 -13.82 -19.67 -47.18
CA ASN A 148 -13.51 -21.05 -47.55
C ASN A 148 -14.32 -22.11 -46.79
N ASN A 149 -14.93 -21.73 -45.66
CA ASN A 149 -15.77 -22.60 -44.83
C ASN A 149 -17.27 -22.40 -45.11
N GLY A 150 -17.61 -21.57 -46.10
CA GLY A 150 -18.97 -21.26 -46.53
C GLY A 150 -19.68 -20.24 -45.65
N TRP A 151 -18.99 -19.52 -44.76
CA TRP A 151 -19.58 -18.48 -43.92
C TRP A 151 -19.53 -17.11 -44.56
N ILE A 152 -20.55 -16.31 -44.30
CA ILE A 152 -20.54 -14.87 -44.57
C ILE A 152 -20.91 -14.12 -43.30
N THR A 153 -20.18 -13.03 -43.02
CA THR A 153 -20.46 -12.08 -41.94
C THR A 153 -20.93 -10.78 -42.58
N ILE A 154 -22.15 -10.36 -42.26
CA ILE A 154 -22.87 -9.27 -42.92
C ILE A 154 -23.04 -8.13 -41.91
N PRO A 155 -22.28 -7.03 -42.03
CA PRO A 155 -22.47 -5.87 -41.16
C PRO A 155 -23.82 -5.21 -41.45
N LEU A 156 -24.64 -5.03 -40.43
CA LEU A 156 -25.91 -4.34 -40.52
C LEU A 156 -25.73 -2.84 -40.24
N ASN A 157 -26.42 -2.00 -41.00
CA ASN A 157 -26.26 -0.56 -40.89
C ASN A 157 -26.90 0.04 -39.61
N THR A 158 -26.72 1.35 -39.43
CA THR A 158 -27.18 2.10 -38.25
C THR A 158 -28.69 1.97 -37.97
N MET A 159 -29.54 1.68 -38.96
CA MET A 159 -30.97 1.48 -38.72
C MET A 159 -31.23 0.20 -37.92
N ALA A 160 -30.53 -0.90 -38.24
CA ALA A 160 -30.62 -2.14 -37.47
C ALA A 160 -30.07 -1.95 -36.05
N ILE A 161 -28.97 -1.22 -35.91
CA ILE A 161 -28.38 -0.87 -34.61
C ILE A 161 -29.37 -0.07 -33.74
N LYS A 162 -30.00 0.98 -34.30
CA LYS A 162 -31.01 1.76 -33.58
C LYS A 162 -32.24 0.93 -33.22
N SER A 163 -32.65 0.02 -34.10
CA SER A 163 -33.78 -0.88 -33.83
C SER A 163 -33.50 -1.79 -32.62
N ILE A 164 -32.36 -2.48 -32.62
CA ILE A 164 -32.00 -3.39 -31.52
C ILE A 164 -31.75 -2.64 -30.20
N GLN A 165 -31.20 -1.41 -30.25
CA GLN A 165 -31.04 -0.55 -29.07
C GLN A 165 -32.38 -0.16 -28.44
N ARG A 166 -33.42 0.01 -29.25
CA ARG A 166 -34.76 0.43 -28.78
C ARG A 166 -35.57 -0.73 -28.22
N THR A 167 -35.52 -1.89 -28.86
CA THR A 167 -36.44 -3.00 -28.56
C THR A 167 -35.77 -4.16 -27.83
N GLY A 168 -34.43 -4.21 -27.81
CA GLY A 168 -33.68 -5.40 -27.41
C GLY A 168 -33.82 -6.56 -28.40
N LYS A 169 -34.57 -6.39 -29.50
CA LYS A 169 -34.94 -7.45 -30.43
C LYS A 169 -34.60 -7.02 -31.84
N LEU A 170 -34.11 -7.96 -32.65
CA LEU A 170 -33.93 -7.72 -34.07
C LEU A 170 -34.72 -8.75 -34.85
N SER A 171 -35.49 -8.28 -35.82
CA SER A 171 -36.09 -9.15 -36.83
C SER A 171 -35.66 -8.70 -38.21
N VAL A 172 -35.20 -9.66 -39.01
CA VAL A 172 -34.77 -9.40 -40.38
C VAL A 172 -35.41 -10.38 -41.34
N ALA A 173 -35.56 -9.95 -42.59
CA ALA A 173 -36.01 -10.80 -43.67
C ALA A 173 -34.98 -10.83 -44.79
N LEU A 174 -34.72 -12.03 -45.33
CA LEU A 174 -33.82 -12.25 -46.45
C LEU A 174 -34.64 -12.45 -47.73
N SER A 175 -34.37 -11.63 -48.74
CA SER A 175 -34.97 -11.75 -50.07
C SER A 175 -33.89 -11.68 -51.14
N SER A 176 -33.98 -12.54 -52.15
CA SER A 176 -33.08 -12.50 -53.29
C SER A 176 -33.55 -11.44 -54.28
N THR A 177 -32.61 -10.76 -54.93
CA THR A 177 -32.88 -9.94 -56.11
C THR A 177 -32.48 -10.66 -57.40
N THR A 178 -31.98 -11.90 -57.29
CA THR A 178 -31.50 -12.69 -58.41
C THR A 178 -32.59 -13.62 -58.90
N TRP A 179 -33.11 -13.31 -60.08
CA TRP A 179 -34.17 -14.08 -60.73
C TRP A 179 -33.80 -15.56 -60.88
N ARG A 180 -34.71 -16.44 -60.45
CA ARG A 180 -34.61 -17.92 -60.54
C ARG A 180 -33.44 -18.56 -59.79
N ALA A 181 -32.77 -17.83 -58.90
CA ALA A 181 -31.72 -18.41 -58.07
C ALA A 181 -32.26 -18.94 -56.73
N TYR A 182 -31.99 -20.21 -56.45
CA TYR A 182 -32.28 -20.83 -55.15
C TYR A 182 -31.06 -20.70 -54.25
N ASN A 183 -31.21 -19.96 -53.15
CA ASN A 183 -30.17 -19.80 -52.15
C ASN A 183 -30.57 -20.53 -50.88
N SER A 184 -29.67 -21.36 -50.37
CA SER A 184 -29.85 -22.13 -49.13
C SER A 184 -28.85 -21.66 -48.09
N PHE A 185 -29.32 -21.36 -46.89
CA PHE A 185 -28.50 -21.01 -45.75
C PHE A 185 -28.80 -21.95 -44.58
N SER A 186 -27.88 -22.04 -43.64
CA SER A 186 -28.06 -22.81 -42.41
C SER A 186 -29.22 -22.30 -41.54
N ALA A 187 -30.00 -23.21 -40.97
CA ALA A 187 -31.05 -22.93 -39.99
C ALA A 187 -30.65 -23.42 -38.58
N THR A 188 -31.46 -23.08 -37.59
CA THR A 188 -31.33 -23.51 -36.18
C THR A 188 -31.47 -25.02 -35.99
N GLU A 189 -32.37 -25.66 -36.75
CA GLU A 189 -32.56 -27.11 -36.77
C GLU A 189 -31.33 -27.90 -37.23
N SER A 190 -30.42 -27.26 -37.97
CA SER A 190 -29.14 -27.85 -38.39
C SER A 190 -28.15 -28.04 -37.23
N GLY A 191 -28.50 -27.56 -36.02
CA GLY A 191 -27.67 -27.58 -34.84
C GLY A 191 -26.93 -26.26 -34.57
N ALA A 192 -26.53 -26.05 -33.31
CA ALA A 192 -25.95 -24.79 -32.84
C ALA A 192 -24.65 -24.38 -33.57
N ALA A 193 -23.87 -25.33 -34.07
CA ALA A 193 -22.58 -25.05 -34.71
C ALA A 193 -22.70 -24.35 -36.08
N THR A 194 -23.85 -24.44 -36.74
CA THR A 194 -24.09 -23.82 -38.06
C THR A 194 -25.25 -22.84 -38.07
N ALA A 195 -26.00 -22.70 -36.99
CA ALA A 195 -27.16 -21.82 -36.94
C ALA A 195 -26.78 -20.35 -37.24
N PRO A 196 -27.71 -19.55 -37.80
CA PRO A 196 -27.53 -18.11 -37.95
C PRO A 196 -27.21 -17.45 -36.61
N THR A 197 -26.20 -16.58 -36.58
CA THR A 197 -25.85 -15.84 -35.37
C THR A 197 -25.90 -14.35 -35.61
N LEU A 198 -26.40 -13.60 -34.64
CA LEU A 198 -26.27 -12.15 -34.58
C LEU A 198 -25.23 -11.82 -33.52
N THR A 199 -24.18 -11.11 -33.93
CA THR A 199 -23.11 -10.66 -33.04
C THR A 199 -23.24 -9.18 -32.77
N LEU A 200 -23.42 -8.83 -31.50
CA LEU A 200 -23.42 -7.48 -30.97
C LEU A 200 -22.03 -7.17 -30.41
N THR A 201 -21.45 -6.06 -30.87
CA THR A 201 -20.14 -5.59 -30.40
C THR A 201 -20.23 -4.13 -29.93
N TYR A 202 -19.65 -3.82 -28.76
CA TYR A 202 -19.75 -2.51 -28.12
C TYR A 202 -18.62 -1.55 -28.48
N THR A 203 -18.89 -0.25 -28.30
CA THR A 203 -17.96 0.87 -28.57
C THR A 203 -16.73 0.88 -27.66
N GLY A 204 -15.63 1.39 -28.22
CA GLY A 204 -14.43 1.81 -27.50
C GLY A 204 -13.38 0.72 -27.34
N ASN A 205 -12.33 0.78 -28.17
CA ASN A 205 -11.13 -0.08 -28.00
C ASN A 205 -10.01 0.63 -27.22
N ILE A 206 -10.09 1.97 -27.13
CA ILE A 206 -9.06 2.81 -26.54
C ILE A 206 -9.72 3.55 -25.38
N VAL A 207 -9.02 3.58 -24.25
CA VAL A 207 -9.41 4.42 -23.12
C VAL A 207 -9.08 5.85 -23.50
N GLU A 208 -10.10 6.68 -23.69
CA GLU A 208 -10.00 8.10 -24.01
C GLU A 208 -10.00 8.97 -22.74
N ASP A 209 -9.78 10.26 -22.92
CA ASP A 209 -9.78 11.23 -21.84
C ASP A 209 -11.17 11.42 -21.22
N GLY A 210 -11.22 11.49 -19.90
CA GLY A 210 -12.41 11.79 -19.11
C GLY A 210 -12.81 13.27 -19.08
N ASN A 211 -12.50 14.06 -20.13
CA ASN A 211 -12.77 15.52 -20.15
C ASN A 211 -14.24 15.86 -20.47
N ASN A 212 -14.79 16.90 -19.85
CA ASN A 212 -16.17 17.37 -20.10
C ASN A 212 -17.23 16.24 -20.02
N VAL A 213 -17.19 15.44 -18.96
CA VAL A 213 -18.12 14.33 -18.72
C VAL A 213 -19.27 14.83 -17.85
N ARG A 214 -20.49 14.79 -18.37
CA ARG A 214 -21.74 15.09 -17.65
C ARG A 214 -22.45 13.82 -17.21
N PHE A 215 -22.43 12.81 -18.07
CA PHE A 215 -23.04 11.51 -17.82
C PHE A 215 -21.98 10.41 -17.80
N VAL A 216 -22.07 9.51 -16.83
CA VAL A 216 -21.19 8.36 -16.69
C VAL A 216 -22.00 7.09 -16.79
N LYS A 217 -21.72 6.24 -17.78
CA LYS A 217 -22.35 4.93 -17.93
C LYS A 217 -21.36 3.84 -17.51
N VAL A 218 -21.70 3.11 -16.47
CA VAL A 218 -20.89 2.04 -15.89
C VAL A 218 -21.49 0.71 -16.33
N VAL A 219 -20.64 -0.18 -16.84
CA VAL A 219 -21.03 -1.49 -17.34
C VAL A 219 -20.23 -2.56 -16.61
N ALA A 220 -20.94 -3.44 -15.93
CA ALA A 220 -20.45 -4.74 -15.51
C ALA A 220 -20.59 -5.71 -16.69
N ALA A 221 -19.56 -5.79 -17.53
CA ALA A 221 -19.56 -6.64 -18.73
C ALA A 221 -19.53 -8.12 -18.36
N LYS A 222 -18.83 -8.46 -17.28
CA LYS A 222 -18.70 -9.82 -16.77
C LYS A 222 -18.78 -9.85 -15.26
N GLU A 223 -19.46 -10.83 -14.72
CA GLU A 223 -19.45 -11.17 -13.30
C GLU A 223 -18.41 -12.26 -13.03
N GLU A 224 -17.79 -12.20 -11.86
CA GLU A 224 -16.66 -13.03 -11.47
C GLU A 224 -16.98 -14.54 -11.48
N ASN A 225 -18.16 -14.95 -11.00
CA ASN A 225 -18.46 -16.33 -10.64
C ASN A 225 -19.62 -16.98 -11.43
N GLY A 226 -20.23 -16.29 -12.38
CA GLY A 226 -21.37 -16.76 -13.17
C GLY A 226 -22.72 -16.78 -12.44
N PHE A 227 -22.89 -16.13 -11.29
CA PHE A 227 -24.08 -16.20 -10.44
C PHE A 227 -25.32 -15.47 -10.99
N ARG A 228 -25.26 -14.94 -12.21
CA ARG A 228 -26.35 -14.17 -12.84
C ARG A 228 -26.86 -13.05 -11.92
N SER A 229 -25.93 -12.34 -11.31
CA SER A 229 -26.20 -11.20 -10.45
C SER A 229 -25.13 -10.13 -10.66
N THR A 230 -25.40 -8.89 -10.32
CA THR A 230 -24.36 -7.85 -10.22
C THR A 230 -24.66 -7.00 -9.01
N ARG A 231 -23.63 -6.75 -8.21
CA ARG A 231 -23.72 -5.96 -6.99
C ARG A 231 -22.65 -4.89 -6.97
N VAL A 232 -23.10 -3.68 -6.68
CA VAL A 232 -22.25 -2.50 -6.50
C VAL A 232 -22.52 -1.96 -5.12
N GLY A 233 -21.51 -2.07 -4.25
CA GLY A 233 -21.55 -1.50 -2.91
C GLY A 233 -21.40 0.00 -3.00
N GLU A 234 -20.33 0.48 -3.63
CA GLU A 234 -20.10 1.91 -3.81
C GLU A 234 -19.50 2.22 -5.19
N PHE A 235 -19.82 3.39 -5.74
CA PHE A 235 -19.20 3.94 -6.95
C PHE A 235 -18.66 5.36 -6.69
N ASN A 236 -17.41 5.60 -7.07
CA ASN A 236 -16.75 6.89 -6.91
C ASN A 236 -16.05 7.31 -8.19
N LEU A 237 -15.81 8.62 -8.31
CA LEU A 237 -15.01 9.22 -9.36
C LEU A 237 -13.92 10.09 -8.74
N ILE A 238 -12.76 10.16 -9.39
CA ILE A 238 -11.65 11.04 -9.02
C ILE A 238 -11.49 12.10 -10.10
N ASP A 239 -11.33 13.35 -9.69
CA ASP A 239 -11.13 14.50 -10.57
C ASP A 239 -9.65 14.71 -10.96
N THR A 240 -9.40 15.71 -11.80
CA THR A 240 -8.05 16.09 -12.23
C THR A 240 -7.19 16.69 -11.13
N ASN A 241 -7.70 16.96 -9.94
CA ASN A 241 -6.92 17.38 -8.77
C ASN A 241 -6.56 16.19 -7.87
N GLY A 242 -7.01 14.98 -8.21
CA GLY A 242 -6.82 13.77 -7.40
C GLY A 242 -7.85 13.64 -6.27
N ASN A 243 -8.89 14.47 -6.24
CA ASN A 243 -9.91 14.44 -5.20
C ASN A 243 -11.06 13.50 -5.58
N LEU A 244 -11.64 12.84 -4.58
CA LEU A 244 -12.94 12.19 -4.75
C LEU A 244 -14.00 13.26 -5.05
N LEU A 245 -14.78 13.05 -6.11
CA LEU A 245 -15.91 13.93 -6.42
C LEU A 245 -17.02 13.78 -5.36
N SER A 246 -17.60 14.91 -4.94
CA SER A 246 -18.87 14.86 -4.21
C SER A 246 -19.95 14.22 -5.08
N ARG A 247 -20.76 13.37 -4.45
CA ARG A 247 -21.90 12.69 -5.05
C ARG A 247 -23.19 13.49 -4.91
N ASP A 248 -23.12 14.68 -4.31
CA ASP A 248 -24.28 15.55 -4.13
C ASP A 248 -24.89 15.91 -5.49
N GLY A 249 -26.19 15.64 -5.63
CA GLY A 249 -26.93 15.88 -6.87
C GLY A 249 -26.68 14.85 -7.98
N TRP A 250 -25.97 13.75 -7.71
CA TRP A 250 -25.90 12.64 -8.66
C TRP A 250 -27.24 11.91 -8.74
N GLU A 251 -27.67 11.61 -9.97
CA GLU A 251 -28.91 10.87 -10.21
C GLU A 251 -28.66 9.73 -11.20
N VAL A 252 -29.19 8.54 -10.91
CA VAL A 252 -29.17 7.44 -11.88
C VAL A 252 -30.37 7.58 -12.82
N THR A 253 -30.11 7.99 -14.05
CA THR A 253 -31.15 8.31 -15.05
C THR A 253 -31.57 7.11 -15.90
N ASP A 254 -30.72 6.09 -16.02
CA ASP A 254 -30.97 4.86 -16.75
C ASP A 254 -30.15 3.71 -16.14
N ALA A 255 -30.73 2.52 -16.02
CA ALA A 255 -30.03 1.35 -15.48
C ALA A 255 -30.77 0.07 -15.85
N THR A 256 -30.09 -1.08 -15.76
CA THR A 256 -30.73 -2.40 -15.82
C THR A 256 -31.85 -2.55 -14.80
N THR A 257 -31.71 -1.91 -13.64
CA THR A 257 -32.80 -1.72 -12.68
C THR A 257 -32.58 -0.43 -11.91
N LEU A 258 -33.62 0.41 -11.83
CA LEU A 258 -33.60 1.64 -11.02
C LEU A 258 -33.89 1.36 -9.53
N ASN A 259 -34.20 0.13 -9.15
CA ASN A 259 -34.52 -0.17 -7.76
C ASN A 259 -33.26 -0.16 -6.87
N GLY A 260 -33.24 0.73 -5.88
CA GLY A 260 -32.20 0.79 -4.85
C GLY A 260 -30.84 1.30 -5.32
N TRP A 261 -30.80 2.09 -6.41
CA TRP A 261 -29.56 2.65 -6.94
C TRP A 261 -28.83 3.56 -5.94
N GLN A 262 -29.58 4.20 -5.04
CA GLN A 262 -29.05 5.12 -4.02
C GLN A 262 -28.02 4.44 -3.10
N LYS A 263 -28.12 3.11 -2.95
CA LYS A 263 -27.19 2.30 -2.16
C LYS A 263 -25.76 2.28 -2.71
N MET A 264 -25.53 2.69 -3.96
CA MET A 264 -24.17 2.83 -4.53
C MET A 264 -23.46 4.11 -4.06
N PHE A 265 -24.18 4.98 -3.36
CA PHE A 265 -23.75 6.33 -3.05
C PHE A 265 -23.93 6.69 -1.57
N ASP A 266 -24.37 5.75 -0.72
CA ASP A 266 -24.73 6.00 0.67
C ASP A 266 -23.52 5.99 1.63
N GLY A 267 -22.33 5.69 1.13
CA GLY A 267 -21.09 5.68 1.91
C GLY A 267 -20.91 4.37 2.71
N ASN A 268 -21.75 3.37 2.46
CA ASN A 268 -21.78 2.11 3.18
C ASN A 268 -21.82 0.93 2.21
N HIS A 269 -20.65 0.38 1.89
CA HIS A 269 -20.58 -0.80 1.02
C HIS A 269 -21.14 -2.10 1.63
N ALA A 270 -21.67 -2.10 2.86
CA ALA A 270 -22.51 -3.19 3.34
C ALA A 270 -23.92 -3.17 2.70
N SER A 271 -24.42 -1.98 2.35
CA SER A 271 -25.50 -1.83 1.37
C SER A 271 -24.95 -2.04 -0.04
N TYR A 272 -25.84 -2.40 -0.97
CA TYR A 272 -25.47 -2.51 -2.38
C TYR A 272 -26.70 -2.41 -3.28
N TRP A 273 -26.50 -1.84 -4.46
CA TRP A 273 -27.40 -2.03 -5.59
C TRP A 273 -27.26 -3.47 -6.12
N ASN A 274 -28.39 -4.11 -6.44
CA ASN A 274 -28.42 -5.52 -6.83
C ASN A 274 -29.25 -5.72 -8.09
N VAL A 275 -28.62 -6.30 -9.09
CA VAL A 275 -29.28 -6.83 -10.29
C VAL A 275 -29.31 -8.35 -10.19
N SER A 276 -30.46 -8.97 -10.48
CA SER A 276 -30.65 -10.43 -10.43
C SER A 276 -30.81 -11.01 -11.84
N GLN A 277 -29.91 -10.63 -12.74
CA GLN A 277 -29.84 -11.16 -14.10
C GLN A 277 -28.37 -11.33 -14.56
N ALA A 278 -28.18 -12.09 -15.64
CA ALA A 278 -26.87 -12.31 -16.23
C ALA A 278 -26.29 -11.01 -16.80
N THR A 279 -24.96 -10.86 -16.73
CA THR A 279 -24.28 -9.73 -17.38
C THR A 279 -24.48 -9.74 -18.91
N PRO A 280 -24.42 -8.57 -19.56
CA PRO A 280 -24.02 -7.27 -19.02
C PRO A 280 -25.11 -6.61 -18.15
N ASN A 281 -24.68 -5.90 -17.11
CA ASN A 281 -25.54 -5.03 -16.30
C ASN A 281 -24.95 -3.62 -16.29
N TYR A 282 -25.78 -2.58 -16.25
CA TYR A 282 -25.31 -1.21 -16.36
C TYR A 282 -26.14 -0.22 -15.53
N PHE A 283 -25.56 0.95 -15.29
CA PHE A 283 -26.25 2.15 -14.81
C PHE A 283 -25.61 3.41 -15.41
N THR A 284 -26.38 4.47 -15.52
CA THR A 284 -25.98 5.79 -16.02
C THR A 284 -26.24 6.83 -14.97
N VAL A 285 -25.20 7.54 -14.57
CA VAL A 285 -25.24 8.62 -13.59
C VAL A 285 -25.17 9.96 -14.31
N ASP A 286 -26.14 10.84 -14.08
CA ASP A 286 -26.00 12.27 -14.34
C ASP A 286 -25.25 12.90 -13.16
N LEU A 287 -24.09 13.51 -13.43
CA LEU A 287 -23.24 14.16 -12.43
C LEU A 287 -23.75 15.55 -11.98
N GLY A 288 -24.85 16.06 -12.54
CA GLY A 288 -25.37 17.38 -12.18
C GLY A 288 -24.62 18.54 -12.81
N GLN A 289 -23.37 18.34 -13.25
CA GLN A 289 -22.50 19.27 -14.01
C GLN A 289 -21.41 18.49 -14.78
N SER A 290 -20.88 19.06 -15.86
CA SER A 290 -19.70 18.48 -16.52
C SER A 290 -18.46 18.53 -15.62
N LYS A 291 -17.72 17.43 -15.56
CA LYS A 291 -16.47 17.26 -14.80
C LYS A 291 -15.38 16.63 -15.66
N ASN A 292 -14.13 16.85 -15.27
CA ASN A 292 -13.01 16.10 -15.82
C ASN A 292 -12.69 14.93 -14.87
N ILE A 293 -12.69 13.71 -15.39
CA ILE A 293 -12.56 12.47 -14.64
C ILE A 293 -11.19 11.86 -14.92
N SER A 294 -10.43 11.58 -13.87
CA SER A 294 -9.11 10.93 -13.97
C SER A 294 -9.14 9.46 -13.53
N ALA A 295 -10.13 9.05 -12.74
CA ALA A 295 -10.38 7.65 -12.44
C ALA A 295 -11.81 7.38 -12.00
N ALA A 296 -12.23 6.11 -12.10
CA ALA A 296 -13.45 5.57 -11.52
C ALA A 296 -13.12 4.44 -10.54
N ILE A 297 -13.85 4.34 -9.44
CA ILE A 297 -13.65 3.32 -8.41
C ILE A 297 -14.95 2.56 -8.19
N TYR A 298 -14.87 1.25 -8.37
CA TYR A 298 -15.90 0.27 -8.02
C TYR A 298 -15.55 -0.39 -6.69
N THR A 299 -16.49 -0.36 -5.75
CA THR A 299 -16.37 -1.12 -4.49
C THR A 299 -17.42 -2.22 -4.46
N PRO A 300 -17.01 -3.50 -4.36
CA PRO A 300 -17.94 -4.61 -4.13
C PRO A 300 -18.68 -4.49 -2.79
N PRO A 301 -19.74 -5.27 -2.56
CA PRO A 301 -20.33 -5.42 -1.23
C PRO A 301 -19.26 -5.81 -0.20
N ALA A 302 -19.41 -5.38 1.06
CA ALA A 302 -18.42 -5.56 2.13
C ALA A 302 -18.04 -7.03 2.42
N SER A 303 -18.91 -7.98 2.06
CA SER A 303 -18.68 -9.41 2.22
C SER A 303 -19.32 -10.23 1.12
N GLY A 304 -18.84 -11.47 0.98
CA GLY A 304 -19.38 -12.46 0.05
C GLY A 304 -18.85 -12.34 -1.37
N TYR A 305 -19.21 -13.34 -2.19
CA TYR A 305 -18.67 -13.55 -3.55
C TYR A 305 -19.72 -13.25 -4.64
N TYR A 306 -20.97 -13.00 -4.25
CA TYR A 306 -22.09 -12.87 -5.18
C TYR A 306 -22.08 -11.54 -5.93
N GLY A 307 -22.15 -11.60 -7.26
CA GLY A 307 -22.38 -10.43 -8.10
C GLY A 307 -21.18 -9.49 -8.23
N ARG A 308 -19.97 -9.95 -7.89
CA ARG A 308 -18.76 -9.12 -8.01
C ARG A 308 -18.39 -8.92 -9.48
N VAL A 309 -18.14 -7.67 -9.85
CA VAL A 309 -17.77 -7.32 -11.23
C VAL A 309 -16.37 -7.84 -11.53
N LYS A 310 -16.21 -8.52 -12.67
CA LYS A 310 -14.92 -8.98 -13.19
C LYS A 310 -14.39 -8.06 -14.27
N ASP A 311 -15.21 -7.68 -15.24
CA ASP A 311 -14.84 -6.78 -16.32
C ASP A 311 -15.71 -5.51 -16.18
N LEU A 312 -15.09 -4.43 -15.73
CA LEU A 312 -15.69 -3.11 -15.51
C LEU A 312 -15.32 -2.18 -16.67
N LEU A 313 -16.33 -1.59 -17.30
CA LEU A 313 -16.17 -0.57 -18.33
C LEU A 313 -16.88 0.71 -17.88
N VAL A 314 -16.26 1.86 -18.09
CA VAL A 314 -16.81 3.16 -17.71
C VAL A 314 -16.75 4.08 -18.91
N TYR A 315 -17.92 4.56 -19.32
CA TYR A 315 -18.10 5.46 -20.44
C TYR A 315 -18.48 6.86 -19.96
N GLY A 316 -17.93 7.87 -20.62
CA GLY A 316 -18.25 9.28 -20.39
C GLY A 316 -18.99 9.88 -21.58
N SER A 317 -19.92 10.79 -21.29
CA SER A 317 -20.66 11.56 -22.30
C SER A 317 -20.94 12.98 -21.79
N SER A 318 -20.93 13.96 -22.69
CA SER A 318 -21.32 15.35 -22.38
C SER A 318 -22.83 15.57 -22.52
N ASP A 319 -23.52 14.73 -23.28
CA ASP A 319 -24.91 14.96 -23.72
C ASP A 319 -25.85 13.77 -23.46
N GLY A 320 -25.30 12.62 -23.05
CA GLY A 320 -26.04 11.39 -22.77
C GLY A 320 -26.27 10.50 -23.98
N ASN A 321 -25.84 10.91 -25.18
CA ASN A 321 -26.04 10.17 -26.43
C ASN A 321 -24.72 9.67 -27.01
N ASP A 322 -23.69 10.52 -27.01
CA ASP A 322 -22.38 10.17 -27.54
C ASP A 322 -21.47 9.68 -26.42
N TRP A 323 -21.13 8.38 -26.48
CA TRP A 323 -20.39 7.69 -25.44
C TRP A 323 -18.99 7.30 -25.89
N ARG A 324 -18.00 7.60 -25.06
CA ARG A 324 -16.62 7.13 -25.23
C ARG A 324 -16.16 6.35 -24.00
N LEU A 325 -15.33 5.33 -24.21
CA LEU A 325 -14.76 4.55 -23.11
C LEU A 325 -13.70 5.40 -22.41
N ILE A 326 -13.96 5.83 -21.17
CA ILE A 326 -13.03 6.70 -20.42
C ILE A 326 -12.23 5.94 -19.38
N ALA A 327 -12.65 4.75 -18.95
CA ALA A 327 -11.86 3.89 -18.07
C ALA A 327 -12.29 2.43 -18.21
N SER A 328 -11.38 1.50 -17.96
CA SER A 328 -11.70 0.07 -17.90
C SER A 328 -10.84 -0.65 -16.89
N ARG A 329 -11.39 -1.71 -16.29
CA ARG A 329 -10.64 -2.56 -15.38
C ARG A 329 -11.14 -4.00 -15.40
N ARG A 330 -10.21 -4.91 -15.60
CA ARG A 330 -10.34 -6.32 -15.25
C ARG A 330 -9.91 -6.54 -13.81
N ILE A 331 -10.82 -7.09 -13.03
CA ILE A 331 -10.64 -7.44 -11.62
C ILE A 331 -10.27 -8.93 -11.56
N PRO A 332 -9.07 -9.28 -11.04
CA PRO A 332 -8.69 -10.67 -10.84
C PRO A 332 -9.66 -11.40 -9.93
N ARG A 333 -9.87 -12.69 -10.21
CA ARG A 333 -10.70 -13.55 -9.36
C ARG A 333 -10.11 -13.63 -7.95
N GLY A 334 -10.94 -13.56 -6.93
CA GLY A 334 -10.55 -13.65 -5.53
C GLY A 334 -10.00 -12.35 -4.94
N ASN A 335 -9.95 -11.25 -5.71
CA ASN A 335 -9.37 -9.97 -5.28
C ASN A 335 -10.30 -9.17 -4.34
N GLY A 336 -10.78 -9.84 -3.28
CA GLY A 336 -11.43 -9.25 -2.10
C GLY A 336 -12.77 -8.56 -2.32
N ASN A 337 -13.23 -7.91 -1.24
CA ASN A 337 -14.39 -7.01 -1.18
C ASN A 337 -13.95 -5.54 -1.04
N ALA A 338 -12.70 -5.29 -1.46
CA ALA A 338 -12.03 -4.00 -1.41
C ALA A 338 -12.32 -3.17 -2.68
N PRO A 339 -12.12 -1.84 -2.65
CA PRO A 339 -12.24 -1.00 -3.83
C PRO A 339 -11.27 -1.40 -4.96
N HIS A 340 -11.70 -1.16 -6.20
CA HIS A 340 -10.94 -1.34 -7.43
C HIS A 340 -11.00 -0.08 -8.30
N ILE A 341 -9.84 0.38 -8.75
CA ILE A 341 -9.72 1.58 -9.59
C ILE A 341 -9.54 1.24 -11.07
N ALA A 342 -10.11 2.09 -11.92
CA ALA A 342 -9.90 2.18 -13.35
C ALA A 342 -9.50 3.62 -13.70
N PHE A 343 -8.29 3.83 -14.21
CA PHE A 343 -7.78 5.16 -14.58
C PHE A 343 -8.25 5.58 -15.97
N SER A 344 -8.28 6.90 -16.22
CA SER A 344 -8.75 7.53 -17.46
C SER A 344 -7.64 8.28 -18.19
N GLY A 345 -7.77 8.40 -19.52
CA GLY A 345 -6.86 9.18 -20.36
C GLY A 345 -5.40 8.79 -20.18
N ASP A 346 -4.53 9.80 -20.08
CA ASP A 346 -3.09 9.63 -19.84
C ASP A 346 -2.78 8.80 -18.58
N TYR A 347 -3.57 8.94 -17.50
CA TYR A 347 -3.36 8.15 -16.28
C TYR A 347 -3.60 6.64 -16.47
N ALA A 348 -4.33 6.24 -17.52
CA ALA A 348 -4.51 4.84 -17.88
C ALA A 348 -3.29 4.24 -18.59
N THR A 349 -2.36 5.07 -19.07
CA THR A 349 -1.16 4.65 -19.81
C THR A 349 0.11 4.69 -18.95
N LEU A 350 0.10 5.50 -17.88
CA LEU A 350 1.20 5.57 -16.91
C LEU A 350 1.40 4.23 -16.16
N PRO A 351 2.60 3.99 -15.61
CA PRO A 351 2.86 2.88 -14.70
C PRO A 351 1.89 2.87 -13.52
N GLN A 352 1.34 1.70 -13.22
CA GLN A 352 0.37 1.55 -12.14
C GLN A 352 0.88 0.58 -11.09
N ALA A 353 0.48 0.80 -9.84
CA ALA A 353 0.78 -0.07 -8.72
C ALA A 353 -0.50 -0.34 -7.93
N GLN A 354 -0.64 -1.58 -7.45
CA GLN A 354 -1.68 -1.95 -6.52
C GLN A 354 -1.06 -2.78 -5.41
N GLU A 355 -1.22 -2.29 -4.20
CA GLU A 355 -0.65 -2.86 -2.99
C GLU A 355 -1.72 -3.12 -1.96
N SER A 356 -1.58 -4.19 -1.20
CA SER A 356 -2.42 -4.43 -0.02
C SER A 356 -1.51 -4.89 1.11
N GLN A 357 -1.58 -4.17 2.23
CA GLN A 357 -0.66 -4.36 3.34
C GLN A 357 -1.42 -4.30 4.66
N THR A 358 -1.08 -5.20 5.56
CA THR A 358 -1.46 -5.12 6.98
C THR A 358 -0.32 -4.44 7.71
N ILE A 359 -0.63 -3.36 8.44
CA ILE A 359 0.37 -2.53 9.08
C ILE A 359 -0.05 -2.30 10.53
N ARG A 360 0.88 -2.56 11.45
CA ARG A 360 0.72 -2.31 12.88
C ARG A 360 0.42 -0.83 13.14
N ILE A 361 -0.59 -0.58 13.97
CA ILE A 361 -0.90 0.75 14.48
C ILE A 361 -0.01 0.96 15.70
N LYS A 362 0.95 1.90 15.61
CA LYS A 362 1.96 2.11 16.65
C LYS A 362 1.48 3.16 17.65
N PRO A 363 1.86 3.09 18.93
CA PRO A 363 1.82 4.25 19.82
C PRO A 363 2.43 5.48 19.14
N SER A 364 1.75 6.62 19.20
CA SER A 364 2.28 7.84 18.60
C SER A 364 3.64 8.21 19.17
N TRP A 365 4.55 8.71 18.34
CA TRP A 365 5.93 9.04 18.74
C TRP A 365 6.01 9.99 19.96
N TRP A 366 5.03 10.89 20.12
CA TRP A 366 5.04 11.84 21.21
C TRP A 366 4.76 11.16 22.54
N HIS A 367 3.77 10.26 22.61
CA HIS A 367 3.47 9.52 23.83
C HIS A 367 4.64 8.66 24.27
N GLU A 368 5.31 7.98 23.34
CA GLU A 368 6.49 7.17 23.63
C GLU A 368 7.65 8.04 24.13
N LYS A 369 7.90 9.19 23.50
CA LYS A 369 8.88 10.17 23.99
C LYS A 369 8.58 10.61 25.44
N TYR A 370 7.32 10.90 25.77
CA TYR A 370 6.95 11.30 27.15
C TYR A 370 7.04 10.15 28.14
N ARG A 371 6.65 8.93 27.75
CA ARG A 371 6.78 7.71 28.57
C ARG A 371 8.24 7.49 28.95
N LEU A 372 9.12 7.53 27.94
CA LEU A 372 10.55 7.34 28.11
C LEU A 372 11.28 8.56 28.67
N ARG A 373 10.70 9.77 28.71
CA ARG A 373 11.38 11.01 29.15
C ARG A 373 12.61 11.36 28.29
N ASN A 374 12.58 10.96 27.03
CA ASN A 374 13.64 11.18 26.05
C ASN A 374 13.59 12.60 25.45
N SER A 375 14.74 13.10 25.00
CA SER A 375 14.88 14.44 24.41
C SER A 375 14.32 14.55 22.99
N ALA A 376 14.36 13.48 22.18
CA ALA A 376 13.80 13.38 20.83
C ALA A 376 12.84 12.19 20.66
N GLY A 377 11.88 12.31 19.73
CA GLY A 377 10.95 11.24 19.39
C GLY A 377 11.39 10.45 18.15
N ARG A 378 11.04 9.16 18.10
CA ARG A 378 11.37 8.25 16.99
C ARG A 378 10.37 8.33 15.83
N SER A 379 10.66 7.67 14.71
CA SER A 379 9.91 7.87 13.47
C SER A 379 8.56 7.14 13.47
N PRO A 380 7.44 7.82 13.23
CA PRO A 380 6.13 7.16 13.13
C PRO A 380 5.83 6.64 11.71
N LEU A 381 6.82 6.69 10.82
CA LEU A 381 6.66 6.37 9.41
C LEU A 381 6.97 4.89 9.16
N ASN A 382 6.24 4.29 8.24
CA ASN A 382 6.49 2.97 7.69
C ASN A 382 6.77 3.10 6.19
N THR A 383 7.74 2.33 5.70
CA THR A 383 7.95 2.23 4.26
C THR A 383 6.89 1.34 3.62
N ILE A 384 6.40 1.75 2.45
CA ILE A 384 5.46 0.96 1.64
C ILE A 384 6.05 0.60 0.27
N GLY A 385 7.32 0.93 0.01
CA GLY A 385 8.03 0.55 -1.21
C GLY A 385 7.54 1.21 -2.50
N LEU A 386 6.79 2.31 -2.42
CA LEU A 386 6.24 3.02 -3.57
C LEU A 386 6.90 4.39 -3.79
N TRP A 387 7.19 4.71 -5.05
CA TRP A 387 7.81 5.95 -5.49
C TRP A 387 7.14 6.45 -6.77
N SER A 388 6.92 7.76 -6.86
CA SER A 388 6.34 8.44 -8.00
C SER A 388 7.43 9.11 -8.82
N ALA A 389 7.60 8.73 -10.10
CA ALA A 389 8.60 9.33 -10.99
C ALA A 389 8.16 10.74 -11.42
N ASP A 390 7.03 10.81 -12.13
CA ASP A 390 6.54 12.03 -12.80
C ASP A 390 5.29 12.63 -12.15
N GLY A 391 4.87 12.09 -11.01
CA GLY A 391 3.59 12.42 -10.38
C GLY A 391 2.46 11.51 -10.86
N GLY A 392 1.31 11.61 -10.20
CA GLY A 392 0.19 10.75 -10.51
C GLY A 392 -0.97 10.88 -9.53
N ILE A 393 -1.81 9.85 -9.50
CA ILE A 393 -2.96 9.77 -8.59
C ILE A 393 -2.81 8.53 -7.73
N VAL A 394 -2.99 8.71 -6.43
CA VAL A 394 -2.99 7.64 -5.45
C VAL A 394 -4.37 7.58 -4.81
N SER A 395 -4.97 6.40 -4.80
CA SER A 395 -6.15 6.10 -4.00
C SER A 395 -5.80 5.07 -2.94
N VAL A 396 -6.22 5.32 -1.70
CA VAL A 396 -5.94 4.46 -0.55
C VAL A 396 -7.22 4.15 0.18
N TRP A 397 -7.49 2.85 0.33
CA TRP A 397 -8.52 2.36 1.22
C TRP A 397 -7.90 1.90 2.53
N VAL A 398 -8.42 2.38 3.66
CA VAL A 398 -7.93 2.02 5.01
C VAL A 398 -9.09 1.45 5.84
N SER A 399 -8.86 0.34 6.53
CA SER A 399 -9.85 -0.31 7.38
C SER A 399 -9.22 -0.87 8.66
N ASN A 400 -10.06 -1.29 9.60
CA ASN A 400 -9.68 -1.76 10.94
C ASN A 400 -8.98 -0.68 11.79
N THR A 401 -9.48 0.55 11.72
CA THR A 401 -9.00 1.71 12.49
C THR A 401 -10.08 2.22 13.46
N GLN A 402 -9.64 2.99 14.45
CA GLN A 402 -10.50 3.72 15.39
C GLN A 402 -10.58 5.19 15.00
N SER A 403 -11.62 5.90 15.47
CA SER A 403 -11.92 7.28 15.07
C SER A 403 -10.84 8.30 15.47
N ASN A 404 -10.01 7.98 16.47
CA ASN A 404 -8.93 8.82 16.98
C ASN A 404 -7.54 8.44 16.45
N ASP A 405 -7.44 7.40 15.62
CA ASP A 405 -6.19 7.01 14.97
C ASP A 405 -5.71 8.11 14.01
N TYR A 406 -4.39 8.31 13.95
CA TYR A 406 -3.78 9.23 13.02
C TYR A 406 -3.27 8.47 11.79
N ILE A 407 -3.80 8.80 10.61
CA ILE A 407 -3.50 8.14 9.35
C ILE A 407 -3.03 9.17 8.34
N GLU A 408 -1.82 9.01 7.79
CA GLU A 408 -1.24 9.95 6.83
C GLU A 408 -0.37 9.20 5.80
N ILE A 409 -0.46 9.58 4.53
CA ILE A 409 0.62 9.32 3.58
C ILE A 409 1.46 10.58 3.40
N ARG A 410 2.78 10.41 3.44
CA ARG A 410 3.75 11.49 3.27
C ARG A 410 4.61 11.26 2.05
N GLU A 411 4.90 12.34 1.34
CA GLU A 411 5.84 12.37 0.20
C GLU A 411 7.28 12.54 0.71
N GLY A 412 7.79 11.49 1.35
CA GLY A 412 9.15 11.37 1.88
C GLY A 412 9.18 11.27 3.40
N HIS A 413 10.38 11.43 3.96
CA HIS A 413 10.65 11.23 5.38
C HIS A 413 10.71 12.55 6.19
N TRP A 414 10.85 13.69 5.51
CA TRP A 414 11.03 14.98 6.17
C TRP A 414 9.72 15.52 6.74
N ALA A 415 9.76 16.14 7.92
CA ALA A 415 8.56 16.67 8.58
C ALA A 415 7.84 17.78 7.79
N GLY A 416 8.56 18.46 6.89
CA GLY A 416 8.00 19.45 5.96
C GLY A 416 7.64 18.91 4.57
N SER A 417 7.81 17.61 4.32
CA SER A 417 7.29 16.96 3.11
C SER A 417 5.78 17.14 3.02
N GLN A 418 5.24 17.06 1.79
CA GLN A 418 3.80 17.08 1.56
C GLN A 418 3.11 15.94 2.31
N LYS A 419 1.99 16.26 2.95
CA LYS A 419 1.21 15.34 3.80
C LYS A 419 -0.20 15.21 3.27
N HIS A 420 -0.65 13.98 3.19
CA HIS A 420 -2.00 13.61 2.80
C HIS A 420 -2.67 12.93 3.99
N GLN A 421 -3.40 13.71 4.78
CA GLN A 421 -4.17 13.18 5.91
C GLN A 421 -5.28 12.29 5.37
N LEU A 422 -5.40 11.08 5.91
CA LEU A 422 -6.39 10.09 5.49
C LEU A 422 -7.46 9.90 6.57
N SER A 423 -8.62 9.44 6.14
CA SER A 423 -9.71 8.95 7.00
C SER A 423 -9.89 7.44 6.82
N PRO A 424 -10.53 6.73 7.77
CA PRO A 424 -11.02 5.38 7.53
C PRO A 424 -11.89 5.33 6.27
N GLY A 425 -11.78 4.27 5.48
CA GLY A 425 -12.43 4.16 4.19
C GLY A 425 -11.56 4.65 3.04
N LEU A 426 -12.22 5.11 1.96
CA LEU A 426 -11.58 5.44 0.69
C LEU A 426 -11.07 6.88 0.68
N ASN A 427 -9.82 7.05 0.25
CA ASN A 427 -9.15 8.34 0.10
C ASN A 427 -8.53 8.43 -1.31
N ALA A 428 -8.33 9.65 -1.81
CA ALA A 428 -7.59 9.90 -3.04
C ALA A 428 -6.86 11.24 -2.95
N PHE A 429 -5.69 11.32 -3.57
CA PHE A 429 -4.89 12.54 -3.70
C PHE A 429 -3.93 12.45 -4.89
N LYS A 430 -3.43 13.61 -5.31
CA LYS A 430 -2.31 13.72 -6.24
C LYS A 430 -0.98 13.57 -5.53
N VAL A 431 -0.04 12.89 -6.19
CA VAL A 431 1.34 12.76 -5.75
C VAL A 431 2.28 13.56 -6.65
N GLY A 432 3.30 14.19 -6.05
CA GLY A 432 4.35 14.90 -6.78
C GLY A 432 5.35 13.99 -7.52
N ALA A 433 6.09 14.59 -8.46
CA ALA A 433 7.23 13.94 -9.10
C ALA A 433 8.38 13.74 -8.10
N GLY A 434 9.09 12.62 -8.21
CA GLY A 434 10.15 12.21 -7.30
C GLY A 434 9.69 11.78 -5.89
N ALA A 435 8.40 11.75 -5.61
CA ALA A 435 7.88 11.52 -4.27
C ALA A 435 7.98 10.04 -3.86
N ARG A 436 8.72 9.76 -2.79
CA ARG A 436 8.67 8.47 -2.08
C ARG A 436 7.47 8.49 -1.13
N LEU A 437 6.62 7.46 -1.18
CA LEU A 437 5.45 7.39 -0.31
C LEU A 437 5.78 6.65 0.98
N MET A 438 5.48 7.28 2.12
CA MET A 438 5.61 6.70 3.46
C MET A 438 4.27 6.77 4.18
N LEU A 439 3.91 5.72 4.92
CA LEU A 439 2.63 5.62 5.62
C LEU A 439 2.83 5.77 7.13
N ARG A 440 2.05 6.66 7.73
CA ARG A 440 1.97 6.88 9.17
C ARG A 440 0.64 6.36 9.68
N LEU A 441 0.68 5.49 10.69
CA LEU A 441 -0.47 4.88 11.35
C LEU A 441 -0.19 4.85 12.85
N GLU A 442 -0.85 5.73 13.60
CA GLU A 442 -0.62 5.86 15.03
C GLU A 442 -1.91 5.80 15.87
N SER A 443 -1.80 5.15 17.02
CA SER A 443 -2.76 5.23 18.10
C SER A 443 -2.39 6.34 19.07
N LYS A 444 -3.40 6.98 19.65
CA LYS A 444 -3.21 7.92 20.78
C LYS A 444 -3.11 7.22 22.13
N ASP A 445 -3.26 5.90 22.18
CA ASP A 445 -3.04 5.12 23.40
C ASP A 445 -1.66 4.45 23.34
N SER A 446 -0.79 4.76 24.30
CA SER A 446 0.54 4.16 24.38
C SER A 446 0.53 2.66 24.71
N ASN A 447 -0.59 2.14 25.20
CA ASN A 447 -0.76 0.72 25.49
C ASN A 447 -1.28 -0.07 24.29
N ASP A 448 -1.72 0.63 23.23
CA ASP A 448 -2.25 0.01 22.03
C ASP A 448 -1.10 -0.42 21.11
N LYS A 449 -0.58 -1.61 21.42
CA LYS A 449 0.60 -2.18 20.79
C LYS A 449 0.27 -3.34 19.84
N SER A 450 -0.99 -3.77 19.73
CA SER A 450 -1.35 -5.02 19.03
C SER A 450 -2.25 -4.86 17.82
N ARG A 451 -2.91 -3.71 17.64
CA ARG A 451 -3.81 -3.52 16.51
C ARG A 451 -3.06 -3.37 15.19
N GLU A 452 -3.73 -3.79 14.12
CA GLU A 452 -3.25 -3.65 12.75
C GLU A 452 -4.34 -3.05 11.88
N ALA A 453 -3.97 -2.13 10.99
CA ALA A 453 -4.84 -1.63 9.94
C ALA A 453 -4.60 -2.37 8.63
N HIS A 454 -5.66 -2.56 7.84
CA HIS A 454 -5.51 -3.05 6.47
C HIS A 454 -5.59 -1.88 5.51
N THR A 455 -4.59 -1.78 4.64
CA THR A 455 -4.52 -0.77 3.60
C THR A 455 -4.54 -1.41 2.23
N ARG A 456 -5.20 -0.75 1.28
CA ARG A 456 -5.09 -1.05 -0.14
C ARG A 456 -4.78 0.23 -0.90
N ILE A 457 -3.62 0.27 -1.51
CA ILE A 457 -3.14 1.39 -2.32
C ILE A 457 -3.33 1.02 -3.78
N MET A 458 -3.92 1.91 -4.55
CA MET A 458 -4.07 1.78 -6.00
C MET A 458 -3.63 3.10 -6.61
N ALA A 459 -2.58 3.07 -7.43
CA ALA A 459 -1.92 4.26 -7.91
C ALA A 459 -1.55 4.16 -9.38
N THR A 460 -1.43 5.32 -10.00
CA THR A 460 -0.90 5.55 -11.34
C THR A 460 0.23 6.57 -11.27
N GLY A 461 1.20 6.50 -12.17
CA GLY A 461 2.46 7.25 -12.10
C GLY A 461 3.39 6.81 -10.96
N VAL A 462 3.16 5.61 -10.42
CA VAL A 462 3.86 5.08 -9.23
C VAL A 462 4.47 3.72 -9.54
N LEU A 463 5.70 3.54 -9.06
CA LEU A 463 6.56 2.38 -9.25
C LEU A 463 6.98 1.82 -7.89
N ARG A 464 7.36 0.54 -7.87
CA ARG A 464 8.09 -0.03 -6.74
C ARG A 464 9.55 0.39 -6.77
N TYR A 465 10.13 0.51 -5.58
CA TYR A 465 11.58 0.58 -5.38
C TYR A 465 12.03 -0.50 -4.37
N PRO A 466 13.32 -0.86 -4.33
CA PRO A 466 13.80 -1.95 -3.47
C PRO A 466 13.65 -1.62 -1.99
N VAL A 467 13.04 -2.56 -1.26
CA VAL A 467 12.94 -2.55 0.19
C VAL A 467 13.36 -3.93 0.70
N PHE A 468 14.48 -3.98 1.41
CA PHE A 468 14.90 -5.17 2.15
C PHE A 468 14.21 -5.18 3.51
N LYS A 469 13.45 -6.21 3.82
CA LYS A 469 12.81 -6.40 5.13
C LYS A 469 13.46 -7.58 5.86
N SER A 470 14.05 -7.33 7.02
CA SER A 470 14.69 -8.36 7.86
C SER A 470 13.73 -9.52 8.13
N GLY A 471 14.21 -10.75 7.98
CA GLY A 471 13.44 -11.99 8.17
C GLY A 471 12.39 -12.28 7.09
N VAL A 472 12.22 -11.39 6.10
CA VAL A 472 11.20 -11.53 5.03
C VAL A 472 11.85 -11.59 3.65
N THR A 473 12.79 -10.69 3.36
CA THR A 473 13.47 -10.60 2.07
C THR A 473 14.68 -11.55 2.06
N THR A 474 14.73 -12.49 1.12
CA THR A 474 15.92 -13.33 0.94
C THR A 474 17.01 -12.58 0.15
N GLY A 475 18.26 -13.05 0.22
CA GLY A 475 19.35 -12.48 -0.59
C GLY A 475 19.08 -12.53 -2.10
N SER A 476 18.43 -13.59 -2.60
CA SER A 476 18.02 -13.66 -4.01
C SER A 476 16.93 -12.65 -4.33
N ASP A 477 15.91 -12.50 -3.47
CA ASP A 477 14.84 -11.51 -3.68
C ASP A 477 15.41 -10.09 -3.71
N TRP A 478 16.43 -9.84 -2.88
CA TRP A 478 17.11 -8.55 -2.84
C TRP A 478 17.82 -8.23 -4.16
N LEU A 479 18.60 -9.18 -4.68
CA LEU A 479 19.28 -9.02 -5.97
C LEU A 479 18.27 -8.85 -7.11
N ASP A 480 17.19 -9.62 -7.09
CA ASP A 480 16.13 -9.52 -8.09
C ASP A 480 15.42 -8.15 -8.00
N MET A 481 15.15 -7.61 -6.81
CA MET A 481 14.56 -6.29 -6.64
C MET A 481 15.52 -5.19 -7.11
N LEU A 482 16.81 -5.33 -6.81
CA LEU A 482 17.82 -4.40 -7.29
C LEU A 482 17.88 -4.39 -8.83
N ALA A 483 17.78 -5.54 -9.48
CA ALA A 483 17.77 -5.66 -10.93
C ALA A 483 16.46 -5.15 -11.56
N ASN A 484 15.32 -5.55 -11.02
CA ASN A 484 14.00 -5.30 -11.63
C ASN A 484 13.42 -3.93 -11.29
N TYR A 485 13.80 -3.30 -10.18
CA TYR A 485 13.30 -1.99 -9.75
C TYR A 485 14.32 -0.88 -10.03
N ALA A 486 14.89 -0.85 -11.24
CA ALA A 486 16.04 -0.02 -11.58
C ALA A 486 15.75 1.49 -11.70
N GLU A 487 14.48 1.88 -11.93
CA GLU A 487 14.15 3.29 -12.18
C GLU A 487 14.31 4.20 -10.95
N SER A 488 14.19 3.66 -9.74
CA SER A 488 14.39 4.44 -8.51
C SER A 488 15.82 4.33 -8.00
N ASN A 489 16.44 5.48 -7.74
CA ASN A 489 17.73 5.55 -7.05
C ASN A 489 17.61 5.29 -5.54
N THR A 490 16.40 5.20 -4.97
CA THR A 490 16.20 5.02 -3.53
C THR A 490 16.11 3.55 -3.16
N VAL A 491 16.68 3.19 -2.01
CA VAL A 491 16.51 1.87 -1.38
C VAL A 491 16.32 2.01 0.12
N ASP A 492 15.57 1.06 0.68
CA ASP A 492 15.37 0.95 2.13
C ASP A 492 15.82 -0.42 2.65
N LEU A 493 16.44 -0.41 3.82
CA LEU A 493 16.66 -1.59 4.65
C LEU A 493 15.85 -1.40 5.93
N VAL A 494 15.01 -2.38 6.27
CA VAL A 494 14.04 -2.26 7.37
C VAL A 494 14.11 -3.48 8.26
N SER A 495 14.24 -3.24 9.57
CA SER A 495 14.11 -4.23 10.64
C SER A 495 13.01 -3.79 11.61
N GLU A 496 12.91 -4.42 12.78
CA GLU A 496 11.91 -4.04 13.79
C GLU A 496 12.16 -2.61 14.29
N ASN A 497 13.41 -2.29 14.62
CA ASN A 497 13.79 -1.02 15.22
C ASN A 497 14.39 -0.01 14.22
N PHE A 498 14.68 -0.39 12.98
CA PHE A 498 15.38 0.48 12.03
C PHE A 498 14.70 0.64 10.67
N ILE A 499 14.78 1.86 10.15
CA ILE A 499 14.58 2.17 8.72
C ILE A 499 15.86 2.88 8.26
N LEU A 500 16.65 2.21 7.43
CA LEU A 500 17.85 2.77 6.83
C LEU A 500 17.56 3.09 5.37
N SER A 501 17.41 4.38 5.06
CA SER A 501 17.19 4.87 3.70
C SER A 501 18.51 5.32 3.09
N THR A 502 18.85 4.81 1.90
CA THR A 502 20.02 5.24 1.14
C THR A 502 19.74 5.38 -0.35
N LEU A 503 20.72 5.90 -1.09
CA LEU A 503 20.71 5.98 -2.54
C LEU A 503 21.60 4.90 -3.13
N ARG A 504 21.14 4.20 -4.18
CA ARG A 504 21.94 3.19 -4.90
C ARG A 504 23.27 3.77 -5.37
N SER A 505 23.25 5.01 -5.86
CA SER A 505 24.44 5.73 -6.30
C SER A 505 25.50 5.89 -5.22
N ASP A 506 25.09 6.01 -3.96
CA ASP A 506 25.99 6.23 -2.82
C ASP A 506 26.38 4.91 -2.13
N ALA A 507 25.53 3.90 -2.25
CA ALA A 507 25.73 2.56 -1.72
C ALA A 507 26.78 1.75 -2.50
N GLY A 508 26.93 2.01 -3.80
CA GLY A 508 27.94 1.37 -4.64
C GLY A 508 27.83 -0.16 -4.60
N GLY A 509 28.98 -0.84 -4.44
CA GLY A 509 29.04 -2.30 -4.36
C GLY A 509 28.54 -2.87 -3.02
N ASP A 510 28.52 -2.08 -1.95
CA ASP A 510 28.18 -2.57 -0.61
C ASP A 510 26.70 -2.95 -0.48
N ILE A 511 25.84 -2.43 -1.36
CA ILE A 511 24.42 -2.78 -1.39
C ILE A 511 24.16 -4.25 -1.76
N TYR A 512 25.15 -4.93 -2.34
CA TYR A 512 25.09 -6.35 -2.71
C TYR A 512 25.60 -7.29 -1.60
N ASN A 513 26.07 -6.74 -0.47
CA ASN A 513 26.47 -7.54 0.68
C ASN A 513 25.25 -8.19 1.37
N ASP A 514 25.51 -8.97 2.40
CA ASP A 514 24.46 -9.59 3.21
C ASP A 514 23.71 -8.55 4.06
N MET A 515 22.60 -8.03 3.52
CA MET A 515 21.76 -7.06 4.19
C MET A 515 21.01 -7.64 5.40
N GLN A 516 20.85 -8.96 5.48
CA GLN A 516 20.26 -9.60 6.67
C GLN A 516 21.23 -9.50 7.84
N SER A 517 22.48 -9.94 7.64
CA SER A 517 23.53 -9.89 8.67
C SER A 517 23.85 -8.46 9.13
N LEU A 518 23.78 -7.49 8.20
CA LEU A 518 23.84 -6.07 8.53
C LEU A 518 22.72 -5.65 9.49
N LEU A 519 21.45 -5.92 9.17
CA LEU A 519 20.33 -5.50 10.02
C LEU A 519 20.33 -6.23 11.37
N ASP A 520 20.74 -7.49 11.39
CA ASP A 520 20.91 -8.25 12.63
C ASP A 520 21.99 -7.60 13.52
N THR A 521 23.07 -7.09 12.94
CA THR A 521 24.09 -6.31 13.67
C THR A 521 23.54 -5.01 14.25
N TYR A 522 22.67 -4.30 13.52
CA TYR A 522 22.02 -3.09 14.04
C TYR A 522 21.12 -3.40 15.24
N GLU A 523 20.32 -4.47 15.16
CA GLU A 523 19.44 -4.92 16.24
C GLU A 523 20.25 -5.41 17.45
N GLU A 524 21.32 -6.16 17.23
CA GLU A 524 22.22 -6.68 18.26
C GLU A 524 22.89 -5.55 19.05
N VAL A 525 23.50 -4.57 18.36
CA VAL A 525 24.27 -3.50 19.01
C VAL A 525 23.36 -2.39 19.58
N LEU A 526 22.08 -2.34 19.17
CA LEU A 526 21.09 -1.47 19.82
C LEU A 526 20.81 -1.87 21.27
N VAL A 527 20.82 -3.18 21.58
CA VAL A 527 20.52 -3.72 22.93
C VAL A 527 21.35 -3.06 24.03
N PRO A 528 22.70 -3.05 24.00
CA PRO A 528 23.50 -2.43 25.06
C PRO A 528 23.25 -0.92 25.19
N ALA A 529 22.98 -0.21 24.09
CA ALA A 529 22.64 1.21 24.13
C ALA A 529 21.30 1.46 24.83
N GLN A 530 20.29 0.62 24.57
CA GLN A 530 18.98 0.68 25.25
C GLN A 530 19.09 0.27 26.72
N LEU A 531 19.84 -0.77 27.04
CA LEU A 531 20.09 -1.19 28.42
C LEU A 531 20.79 -0.08 29.22
N ALA A 532 21.81 0.58 28.67
CA ALA A 532 22.42 1.74 29.32
C ALA A 532 21.43 2.89 29.57
N ALA A 533 20.39 3.00 28.74
CA ALA A 533 19.29 3.94 28.92
C ALA A 533 18.19 3.42 29.86
N GLY A 534 18.36 2.28 30.52
CA GLY A 534 17.35 1.66 31.40
C GLY A 534 16.14 1.12 30.66
N ILE A 535 16.28 0.79 29.37
CA ILE A 535 15.23 0.23 28.51
C ILE A 535 15.49 -1.27 28.33
N ASP A 536 14.50 -2.08 28.66
CA ASP A 536 14.56 -3.54 28.66
C ASP A 536 13.27 -4.12 28.05
N ALA A 537 13.43 -4.98 27.05
CA ALA A 537 12.33 -5.63 26.34
C ALA A 537 11.53 -6.58 27.22
N ASP A 538 12.16 -7.15 28.25
CA ASP A 538 11.55 -8.10 29.19
C ASP A 538 11.02 -7.41 30.47
N SER A 539 11.09 -6.08 30.53
CA SER A 539 10.66 -5.35 31.72
C SER A 539 9.17 -5.51 31.98
N ILE A 540 8.83 -5.88 33.21
CA ILE A 540 7.43 -5.89 33.67
C ILE A 540 6.89 -4.47 33.88
N ASN A 541 7.75 -3.44 33.96
CA ASN A 541 7.33 -2.05 34.09
C ASN A 541 7.20 -1.42 32.69
N PRO A 542 5.99 -1.01 32.27
CA PRO A 542 5.78 -0.39 30.96
C PRO A 542 6.61 0.88 30.72
N LEU A 543 7.10 1.55 31.77
CA LEU A 543 8.00 2.71 31.63
C LEU A 543 9.36 2.36 31.03
N HIS A 544 9.78 1.10 31.14
CA HIS A 544 11.11 0.65 30.75
C HIS A 544 11.10 -0.19 29.49
N LEU A 545 9.92 -0.42 28.87
CA LEU A 545 9.83 -1.12 27.59
C LEU A 545 10.37 -0.27 26.43
N PRO A 546 10.88 -0.88 25.34
CA PRO A 546 11.28 -0.19 24.12
C PRO A 546 10.17 0.67 23.49
N ASP A 547 10.57 1.70 22.74
CA ASP A 547 9.67 2.47 21.87
C ASP A 547 9.38 1.68 20.60
N ASP A 548 8.09 1.52 20.26
CA ASP A 548 7.61 0.79 19.09
C ASP A 548 7.86 1.50 17.75
N ASN A 549 8.30 2.76 17.79
CA ASN A 549 8.66 3.55 16.62
C ASN A 549 10.13 3.34 16.25
N PRO A 550 10.46 3.10 14.96
CA PRO A 550 11.83 2.85 14.54
C PRO A 550 12.72 4.10 14.55
N TYR A 551 14.01 3.84 14.70
CA TYR A 551 15.09 4.74 14.32
C TYR A 551 15.17 4.85 12.79
N ASN A 552 14.91 6.04 12.27
CA ASN A 552 14.89 6.27 10.82
C ASN A 552 16.12 7.08 10.38
N PHE A 553 17.10 6.42 9.78
CA PHE A 553 18.28 7.06 9.20
C PHE A 553 18.06 7.36 7.73
N VAL A 554 18.36 8.58 7.32
CA VAL A 554 18.23 9.00 5.93
C VAL A 554 19.45 9.76 5.45
N THR A 555 19.93 9.42 4.26
CA THR A 555 21.08 10.10 3.66
C THR A 555 20.81 11.58 3.38
N SER A 556 21.83 12.41 3.50
CA SER A 556 21.79 13.87 3.27
C SER A 556 23.13 14.41 2.77
N ASN A 557 23.09 15.51 2.02
CA ASN A 557 24.31 16.24 1.64
C ASN A 557 24.79 17.24 2.70
N SER A 558 24.15 17.28 3.88
CA SER A 558 24.42 18.27 4.93
C SER A 558 24.96 17.62 6.21
N ARG A 559 25.92 18.32 6.86
CA ARG A 559 26.57 17.95 8.13
C ARG A 559 27.18 16.54 8.09
N TYR A 560 27.70 16.06 9.22
CA TYR A 560 28.30 14.73 9.34
C TYR A 560 27.21 13.68 9.60
N MET A 561 26.59 13.76 10.78
CA MET A 561 25.34 13.10 11.17
C MET A 561 24.57 14.07 12.07
N VAL A 562 23.24 13.93 12.13
CA VAL A 562 22.38 14.79 12.98
C VAL A 562 21.10 14.07 13.36
N THR A 563 20.73 14.19 14.62
CA THR A 563 19.44 13.77 15.16
C THR A 563 18.41 14.89 15.14
N TYR A 564 17.23 14.58 14.60
CA TYR A 564 16.05 15.42 14.67
C TYR A 564 14.92 14.64 15.34
N THR A 565 13.83 15.33 15.68
CA THR A 565 12.58 14.63 15.99
C THR A 565 12.11 13.84 14.75
N ASN A 566 11.81 12.56 14.95
CA ASN A 566 11.27 11.58 14.01
C ASN A 566 12.23 11.08 12.90
N ARG A 567 13.50 11.51 12.88
CA ARG A 567 14.51 11.03 11.92
C ARG A 567 15.93 11.41 12.33
N MET A 568 16.90 10.67 11.82
CA MET A 568 18.33 10.99 11.84
C MET A 568 18.84 11.12 10.41
N THR A 569 19.84 11.96 10.20
CA THR A 569 20.51 12.08 8.90
C THR A 569 21.97 11.75 8.99
N TYR A 570 22.52 11.19 7.92
CA TYR A 570 23.96 10.97 7.75
C TYR A 570 24.42 11.49 6.39
N ARG A 571 25.68 11.94 6.31
CA ARG A 571 26.25 12.43 5.06
C ARG A 571 26.33 11.32 4.02
N ASN A 572 25.97 11.57 2.76
CA ASN A 572 26.05 10.57 1.67
C ASN A 572 27.40 9.82 1.60
N SER A 573 28.51 10.50 1.90
CA SER A 573 29.86 9.90 1.94
C SER A 573 30.07 8.85 3.03
N LEU A 574 29.14 8.71 3.98
CA LEU A 574 29.17 7.72 5.05
C LEU A 574 28.36 6.47 4.70
N THR A 575 27.68 6.43 3.54
CA THR A 575 26.77 5.32 3.19
C THR A 575 27.41 3.96 3.37
N ARG A 576 28.63 3.75 2.85
CA ARG A 576 29.39 2.51 3.06
C ARG A 576 29.47 2.11 4.55
N ARG A 577 29.82 3.06 5.43
CA ARG A 577 29.91 2.80 6.87
C ARG A 577 28.57 2.45 7.52
N MET A 578 27.46 2.88 6.91
CA MET A 578 26.12 2.60 7.38
C MET A 578 25.61 1.23 6.91
N ILE A 579 26.07 0.75 5.74
CA ILE A 579 25.53 -0.48 5.11
C ILE A 579 26.55 -1.62 4.97
N ASN A 580 27.74 -1.46 5.55
CA ASN A 580 28.72 -2.52 5.69
C ASN A 580 28.72 -3.00 7.15
N GLU A 581 28.52 -4.31 7.36
CA GLU A 581 28.33 -4.91 8.68
C GLU A 581 29.48 -4.60 9.65
N ASP A 582 30.72 -4.90 9.24
CA ASP A 582 31.93 -4.71 10.06
C ASP A 582 32.12 -3.24 10.46
N GLU A 583 31.89 -2.33 9.51
CA GLU A 583 32.02 -0.90 9.77
C GLU A 583 30.88 -0.39 10.67
N ALA A 584 29.62 -0.76 10.40
CA ALA A 584 28.45 -0.32 11.13
C ALA A 584 28.51 -0.74 12.60
N ARG A 585 28.92 -1.99 12.87
CA ARG A 585 29.06 -2.55 14.23
C ARG A 585 29.82 -1.63 15.18
N SER A 586 30.97 -1.12 14.73
CA SER A 586 31.86 -0.30 15.54
C SER A 586 31.72 1.21 15.28
N PHE A 587 30.79 1.62 14.42
CA PHE A 587 30.68 3.01 14.00
C PHE A 587 30.02 3.89 15.06
N TRP A 588 30.86 4.56 15.87
CA TRP A 588 30.44 5.50 16.91
C TRP A 588 29.36 6.51 16.48
N GLY A 589 29.40 6.98 15.23
CA GLY A 589 28.43 7.96 14.72
C GLY A 589 26.99 7.47 14.78
N ILE A 590 26.72 6.20 14.48
CA ILE A 590 25.36 5.61 14.55
C ILE A 590 24.85 5.69 15.99
N TRP A 591 25.67 5.19 16.92
CA TRP A 591 25.30 5.05 18.32
C TRP A 591 25.24 6.40 19.05
N HIS A 592 26.04 7.37 18.63
CA HIS A 592 25.98 8.76 19.08
C HIS A 592 24.66 9.44 18.70
N GLU A 593 24.19 9.27 17.47
CA GLU A 593 22.89 9.84 17.07
C GLU A 593 21.70 9.11 17.72
N ILE A 594 21.78 7.79 17.87
CA ILE A 594 20.82 7.03 18.68
C ILE A 594 20.82 7.53 20.11
N GLY A 595 22.01 7.87 20.64
CA GLY A 595 22.17 8.46 21.96
C GLY A 595 21.37 9.73 22.15
N HIS A 596 21.35 10.63 21.16
CA HIS A 596 20.53 11.84 21.21
C HIS A 596 19.01 11.54 21.26
N ASN A 597 18.56 10.36 20.85
CA ASN A 597 17.18 9.93 21.08
C ASN A 597 16.96 9.32 22.47
N LEU A 598 18.00 8.78 23.11
CA LEU A 598 17.93 8.11 24.41
C LEU A 598 18.21 9.06 25.58
N GLU A 599 18.79 10.23 25.31
CA GLU A 599 19.07 11.26 26.32
C GLU A 599 17.82 11.57 27.16
N MET A 600 17.94 11.34 28.46
CA MET A 600 16.85 11.47 29.40
C MET A 600 16.96 12.76 30.21
N THR A 601 15.80 13.39 30.44
CA THR A 601 15.68 14.58 31.28
C THR A 601 16.28 14.35 32.67
N GLY A 602 17.12 15.28 33.14
CA GLY A 602 17.72 15.25 34.48
C GLY A 602 19.08 14.55 34.57
N ILE A 603 19.44 13.73 33.57
CA ILE A 603 20.83 13.28 33.34
C ILE A 603 21.51 14.22 32.34
N GLU A 604 20.76 14.77 31.39
CA GLU A 604 21.19 15.88 30.55
C GLU A 604 20.80 17.23 31.21
N TRP A 605 21.74 18.17 31.28
CA TRP A 605 21.52 19.56 31.71
C TRP A 605 22.21 20.54 30.75
N PRO A 606 21.95 21.87 30.83
CA PRO A 606 22.45 22.83 29.84
C PRO A 606 23.96 22.68 29.56
N GLY A 607 24.30 22.47 28.29
CA GLY A 607 25.68 22.26 27.82
C GLY A 607 26.17 20.79 27.83
N GLN A 608 25.29 19.81 28.10
CA GLN A 608 25.64 18.38 28.10
C GLN A 608 25.12 17.58 26.90
N SER A 609 24.35 18.15 25.97
CA SER A 609 23.73 17.37 24.87
C SER A 609 24.76 16.55 24.06
N GLU A 610 25.94 17.10 23.81
CA GLU A 610 27.00 16.40 23.07
C GLU A 610 27.96 15.61 23.98
N VAL A 611 27.58 15.45 25.25
CA VAL A 611 28.33 14.75 26.31
C VAL A 611 27.53 13.54 26.81
N ALA A 612 26.30 13.77 27.29
CA ALA A 612 25.44 12.73 27.87
C ALA A 612 25.00 11.70 26.82
N THR A 613 24.77 12.13 25.58
CA THR A 613 24.56 11.23 24.44
C THR A 613 25.61 10.11 24.30
N ASN A 614 26.86 10.36 24.74
CA ASN A 614 27.92 9.38 24.62
C ASN A 614 27.84 8.26 25.66
N ILE A 615 26.95 8.31 26.67
CA ILE A 615 26.65 7.18 27.56
C ILE A 615 26.25 5.96 26.73
N TYR A 616 25.35 6.18 25.77
CA TYR A 616 24.75 5.13 24.96
C TYR A 616 25.70 4.64 23.85
N ALA A 617 26.43 5.57 23.23
CA ALA A 617 27.48 5.23 22.27
C ALA A 617 28.63 4.44 22.91
N PHE A 618 28.98 4.79 24.15
CA PHE A 618 29.97 4.06 24.93
C PHE A 618 29.50 2.65 25.26
N ALA A 619 28.25 2.47 25.67
CA ALA A 619 27.69 1.15 25.92
C ALA A 619 27.77 0.23 24.67
N ALA A 620 27.44 0.75 23.50
CA ALA A 620 27.61 0.03 22.24
C ALA A 620 29.09 -0.31 21.96
N ARG A 621 30.03 0.59 22.26
CA ARG A 621 31.48 0.31 22.13
C ARG A 621 31.95 -0.74 23.14
N ALA A 622 31.53 -0.63 24.40
CA ALA A 622 31.91 -1.54 25.47
C ALA A 622 31.43 -2.95 25.18
N TYR A 623 30.23 -3.10 24.62
CA TYR A 623 29.74 -4.38 24.11
C TYR A 623 30.65 -5.00 23.04
N ASN A 624 31.17 -4.18 22.12
CA ASN A 624 31.99 -4.64 20.99
C ASN A 624 33.50 -4.75 21.30
N THR A 625 33.92 -4.49 22.54
CA THR A 625 35.35 -4.41 22.89
C THR A 625 35.61 -5.16 24.19
N ASP A 626 36.60 -6.05 24.19
CA ASP A 626 37.07 -6.70 25.42
C ASP A 626 37.46 -5.67 26.50
N ILE A 627 37.18 -5.97 27.78
CA ILE A 627 37.35 -5.00 28.88
C ILE A 627 38.81 -4.55 29.08
N ASP A 628 39.79 -5.42 28.85
CA ASP A 628 41.21 -5.06 28.99
C ASP A 628 41.61 -4.10 27.86
N ALA A 629 41.13 -4.36 26.64
CA ALA A 629 41.35 -3.50 25.50
C ALA A 629 40.61 -2.16 25.65
N LEU A 630 39.37 -2.18 26.11
CA LEU A 630 38.54 -1.00 26.32
C LEU A 630 39.14 -0.11 27.41
N SER A 631 39.48 -0.67 28.57
CA SER A 631 40.08 0.09 29.67
C SER A 631 41.42 0.73 29.24
N SER A 632 42.28 -0.04 28.56
CA SER A 632 43.54 0.48 27.98
C SER A 632 43.31 1.61 26.98
N GLN A 633 42.27 1.51 26.16
CA GLN A 633 41.89 2.58 25.21
C GLN A 633 41.47 3.87 25.93
N TYR A 634 40.82 3.75 27.10
CA TYR A 634 40.28 4.88 27.85
C TYR A 634 41.24 5.47 28.90
N ASP A 635 42.34 4.82 29.24
CA ASP A 635 43.38 5.38 30.14
C ASP A 635 43.88 6.76 29.69
N ALA A 636 44.25 6.90 28.41
CA ALA A 636 44.77 8.18 27.91
C ALA A 636 43.71 9.31 27.91
N PRO A 637 42.45 9.09 27.45
CA PRO A 637 41.34 10.01 27.70
C PRO A 637 41.15 10.43 29.17
N PHE A 638 41.12 9.47 30.10
CA PHE A 638 40.97 9.75 31.53
C PHE A 638 42.14 10.55 32.09
N GLN A 639 43.38 10.21 31.72
CA GLN A 639 44.56 10.96 32.13
C GLN A 639 44.52 12.42 31.66
N ARG A 640 44.02 12.68 30.44
CA ARG A 640 43.82 14.04 29.94
C ARG A 640 42.76 14.79 30.74
N ALA A 641 41.62 14.15 31.03
CA ALA A 641 40.57 14.74 31.85
C ALA A 641 41.08 15.07 33.26
N PHE A 642 41.76 14.13 33.92
CA PHE A 642 42.35 14.31 35.26
C PHE A 642 43.40 15.40 35.29
N THR A 643 44.22 15.52 34.24
CA THR A 643 45.18 16.62 34.12
C THR A 643 44.48 17.96 33.99
N GLN A 644 43.40 18.05 33.20
CA GLN A 644 42.65 19.28 33.03
C GLN A 644 41.90 19.69 34.31
N LEU A 645 41.40 18.74 35.12
CA LEU A 645 40.76 19.02 36.41
C LEU A 645 41.63 19.84 37.37
N ASN A 646 42.96 19.78 37.22
CA ASN A 646 43.90 20.58 38.01
C ASN A 646 44.02 22.05 37.59
N THR A 647 43.52 22.40 36.40
CA THR A 647 43.67 23.76 35.82
C THR A 647 42.35 24.50 35.67
N VAL A 648 41.21 23.81 35.73
CA VAL A 648 39.88 24.41 35.60
C VAL A 648 39.25 24.73 36.95
N SER A 649 38.37 25.73 36.97
CA SER A 649 37.65 26.15 38.18
C SER A 649 36.42 25.29 38.50
N GLY A 650 35.90 24.52 37.55
CA GLY A 650 34.68 23.73 37.70
C GLY A 650 34.45 22.76 36.55
N TYR A 651 33.54 21.80 36.76
CA TYR A 651 33.16 20.79 35.75
C TYR A 651 32.76 21.39 34.40
N SER A 652 32.00 22.49 34.41
CA SER A 652 31.52 23.14 33.18
C SER A 652 32.66 23.73 32.32
N SER A 653 33.83 23.96 32.89
CA SER A 653 35.02 24.49 32.21
C SER A 653 35.91 23.42 31.58
N LEU A 654 35.63 22.13 31.80
CA LEU A 654 36.27 21.04 31.07
C LEU A 654 35.86 21.07 29.59
N SER A 655 36.73 20.55 28.71
CA SER A 655 36.34 20.33 27.32
C SER A 655 35.21 19.31 27.25
N ARG A 656 34.42 19.35 26.18
CA ARG A 656 33.30 18.42 25.99
C ARG A 656 33.74 16.96 26.11
N GLU A 657 34.85 16.62 25.46
CA GLU A 657 35.44 15.27 25.42
C GLU A 657 35.91 14.82 26.82
N ASN A 658 36.39 15.75 27.64
CA ASN A 658 36.82 15.43 29.01
C ASN A 658 35.64 15.35 29.99
N ARG A 659 34.55 16.10 29.75
CA ARG A 659 33.30 15.95 30.51
C ARG A 659 32.66 14.59 30.31
N GLU A 660 32.75 14.04 29.10
CA GLU A 660 32.22 12.70 28.81
C GLU A 660 32.83 11.63 29.72
N MET A 661 34.11 11.74 30.08
CA MET A 661 34.79 10.78 30.93
C MET A 661 34.16 10.64 32.32
N PHE A 662 33.47 11.68 32.82
CA PHE A 662 32.70 11.58 34.07
C PHE A 662 31.65 10.48 34.00
N TYR A 663 30.91 10.39 32.90
CA TYR A 663 29.87 9.37 32.74
C TYR A 663 30.47 7.97 32.61
N HIS A 664 31.53 7.82 31.82
CA HIS A 664 32.19 6.52 31.65
C HIS A 664 32.90 6.06 32.92
N HIS A 665 33.23 6.98 33.82
CA HIS A 665 33.85 6.64 35.10
C HIS A 665 32.93 5.74 35.93
N PHE A 666 31.61 5.94 35.85
CA PHE A 666 30.66 5.08 36.55
C PHE A 666 30.71 3.63 36.05
N PHE A 667 30.88 3.41 34.74
CA PHE A 667 31.04 2.06 34.19
C PHE A 667 32.28 1.38 34.77
N PHE A 668 33.45 2.04 34.75
CA PHE A 668 34.67 1.47 35.29
C PHE A 668 34.67 1.31 36.83
N LEU A 669 33.86 2.09 37.54
CA LEU A 669 33.74 2.02 39.00
C LEU A 669 32.72 0.98 39.49
N PHE A 670 31.62 0.79 38.75
CA PHE A 670 30.44 0.06 39.24
C PHE A 670 29.91 -1.01 38.29
N GLY A 671 30.43 -1.09 37.06
CA GLY A 671 30.04 -2.09 36.09
C GLY A 671 28.87 -1.70 35.18
N GLU A 672 28.37 -2.72 34.49
CA GLU A 672 27.45 -2.68 33.36
C GLU A 672 26.03 -2.20 33.71
N THR A 673 25.53 -2.51 34.92
CA THR A 673 24.14 -2.21 35.30
C THR A 673 23.94 -0.80 35.86
N PHE A 674 25.02 -0.06 36.14
CA PHE A 674 24.91 1.20 36.88
C PHE A 674 24.07 2.26 36.16
N MET A 675 24.33 2.45 34.87
CA MET A 675 23.56 3.40 34.06
C MET A 675 22.12 2.92 33.84
N TYR A 676 21.90 1.61 33.69
CA TYR A 676 20.57 1.00 33.61
C TYR A 676 19.72 1.36 34.85
N GLU A 677 20.25 1.14 36.04
CA GLU A 677 19.55 1.43 37.31
C GLU A 677 19.31 2.93 37.49
N LEU A 678 20.30 3.77 37.11
CA LEU A 678 20.18 5.22 37.19
C LEU A 678 19.03 5.74 36.33
N HIS A 679 18.96 5.30 35.08
CA HIS A 679 17.90 5.73 34.17
C HIS A 679 16.52 5.28 34.65
N GLN A 680 16.37 4.01 35.07
CA GLN A 680 15.08 3.53 35.57
C GLN A 680 14.61 4.32 36.81
N ARG A 681 15.50 4.56 37.77
CA ARG A 681 15.17 5.31 38.98
C ARG A 681 14.74 6.74 38.68
N TYR A 682 15.45 7.43 37.79
CA TYR A 682 15.07 8.78 37.35
C TYR A 682 13.71 8.77 36.64
N ARG A 683 13.49 7.83 35.71
CA ARG A 683 12.24 7.74 34.95
C ARG A 683 11.06 7.48 35.87
N GLU A 684 11.22 6.59 36.85
CA GLU A 684 10.20 6.30 37.87
C GLU A 684 9.87 7.52 38.73
N ASN A 685 10.87 8.30 39.16
CA ASN A 685 10.65 9.54 39.91
C ASN A 685 9.94 10.60 39.05
N LEU A 686 10.38 10.79 37.80
CA LEU A 686 9.77 11.72 36.85
C LEU A 686 8.33 11.35 36.49
N GLN A 687 7.95 10.08 36.60
CA GLN A 687 6.59 9.59 36.37
C GLN A 687 5.78 9.44 37.66
N GLY A 688 6.37 9.73 38.82
CA GLY A 688 5.72 9.60 40.13
C GLY A 688 5.42 8.16 40.54
N GLN A 689 6.03 7.15 39.92
CA GLN A 689 5.96 5.75 40.40
C GLN A 689 6.90 5.51 41.58
N ARG A 690 7.97 6.32 41.67
CA ARG A 690 8.89 6.39 42.80
C ARG A 690 8.85 7.79 43.39
N HIS A 691 9.04 7.86 44.70
CA HIS A 691 9.07 9.12 45.45
C HIS A 691 10.33 9.18 46.30
N ASP A 692 11.48 9.39 45.66
CA ASP A 692 12.66 9.83 46.38
C ASP A 692 12.44 11.28 46.84
N PRO A 693 12.36 11.56 48.17
CA PRO A 693 11.97 12.87 48.66
C PRO A 693 12.98 13.97 48.30
N GLU A 694 14.22 13.59 47.98
CA GLU A 694 15.28 14.50 47.56
C GLU A 694 15.26 14.75 46.05
N PHE A 695 14.48 14.00 45.26
CA PHE A 695 14.44 14.13 43.81
C PHE A 695 13.63 15.37 43.40
N SER A 696 14.35 16.46 43.12
CA SER A 696 13.76 17.73 42.68
C SER A 696 14.64 18.37 41.60
N LEU A 697 14.15 18.39 40.35
CA LEU A 697 14.81 19.08 39.25
C LEU A 697 14.28 20.52 39.15
N ASP A 698 15.16 21.50 39.33
CA ASP A 698 14.85 22.94 39.25
C ASP A 698 15.13 23.55 37.86
N GLY A 699 15.57 22.72 36.90
CA GLY A 699 15.93 23.14 35.55
C GLY A 699 17.35 23.74 35.43
N THR A 700 18.11 23.80 36.53
CA THR A 700 19.48 24.31 36.53
C THR A 700 20.51 23.18 36.41
N ALA A 701 21.69 23.49 35.88
CA ALA A 701 22.80 22.54 35.82
C ALA A 701 23.29 22.13 37.21
N GLU A 702 23.35 23.07 38.15
CA GLU A 702 23.75 22.79 39.54
C GLU A 702 22.74 21.87 40.24
N GLY A 703 21.44 22.16 40.14
CA GLY A 703 20.38 21.31 40.67
C GLY A 703 20.46 19.89 40.11
N ALA A 704 20.61 19.74 38.79
CA ALA A 704 20.76 18.43 38.15
C ALA A 704 21.99 17.65 38.65
N MET A 705 23.17 18.30 38.77
CA MET A 705 24.38 17.68 39.32
C MET A 705 24.20 17.23 40.78
N ASN A 706 23.52 18.05 41.60
CA ASN A 706 23.25 17.73 42.99
C ASN A 706 22.30 16.52 43.11
N ILE A 707 21.23 16.48 42.32
CA ILE A 707 20.34 15.30 42.26
C ILE A 707 21.10 14.07 41.77
N MET A 708 21.97 14.22 40.78
CA MET A 708 22.79 13.12 40.28
C MET A 708 23.70 12.56 41.37
N ALA A 709 24.36 13.42 42.17
CA ALA A 709 25.18 12.98 43.29
C ALA A 709 24.40 12.16 44.32
N ILE A 710 23.17 12.57 44.64
CA ILE A 710 22.31 11.86 45.58
C ILE A 710 21.86 10.52 45.00
N MET A 711 21.35 10.51 43.76
CA MET A 711 20.80 9.30 43.13
C MET A 711 21.88 8.26 42.87
N THR A 712 23.04 8.67 42.34
CA THR A 712 24.19 7.78 42.12
C THR A 712 24.71 7.22 43.44
N SER A 713 24.78 8.00 44.53
CA SER A 713 25.16 7.50 45.86
C SER A 713 24.19 6.43 46.38
N LYS A 714 22.89 6.64 46.18
CA LYS A 714 21.84 5.68 46.57
C LYS A 714 21.91 4.38 45.77
N ILE A 715 22.24 4.46 44.48
CA ILE A 715 22.39 3.29 43.60
C ILE A 715 23.66 2.50 43.95
N ALA A 716 24.80 3.18 44.02
CA ALA A 716 26.08 2.57 44.40
C ALA A 716 26.09 2.03 45.84
N LYS A 717 25.20 2.53 46.71
CA LYS A 717 25.26 2.35 48.17
C LYS A 717 26.64 2.75 48.72
N LYS A 718 27.16 3.85 48.18
CA LYS A 718 28.45 4.47 48.52
C LYS A 718 28.24 5.96 48.70
N ASN A 719 29.03 6.57 49.57
CA ASN A 719 29.12 8.01 49.64
C ASN A 719 29.99 8.50 48.47
N LEU A 720 29.36 9.16 47.48
CA LEU A 720 30.04 9.64 46.27
C LEU A 720 30.40 11.14 46.33
N VAL A 721 30.32 11.80 47.49
CA VAL A 721 30.71 13.22 47.62
C VAL A 721 32.12 13.45 47.05
N GLU A 722 33.08 12.61 47.42
CA GLU A 722 34.47 12.69 46.95
C GLU A 722 34.58 12.54 45.42
N LEU A 723 33.78 11.68 44.79
CA LEU A 723 33.76 11.52 43.34
C LEU A 723 33.32 12.80 42.64
N PHE A 724 32.24 13.42 43.10
CA PHE A 724 31.71 14.64 42.49
C PHE A 724 32.60 15.86 42.75
N GLU A 725 33.21 15.96 43.93
CA GLU A 725 34.22 16.98 44.23
C GLU A 725 35.48 16.82 43.38
N PHE A 726 35.92 15.57 43.14
CA PHE A 726 37.05 15.27 42.25
C PHE A 726 36.79 15.78 40.84
N TRP A 727 35.58 15.56 40.31
CA TRP A 727 35.14 16.09 39.02
C TRP A 727 34.78 17.59 39.03
N LYS A 728 35.02 18.29 40.15
CA LYS A 728 34.78 19.73 40.34
C LYS A 728 33.31 20.13 40.12
N MET A 729 32.36 19.27 40.49
CA MET A 729 30.94 19.61 40.48
C MET A 729 30.56 20.38 41.76
N PRO A 730 29.81 21.50 41.65
CA PRO A 730 29.43 22.31 42.80
C PRO A 730 28.30 21.66 43.59
N LEU A 731 28.64 20.84 44.59
CA LEU A 731 27.65 20.30 45.52
C LEU A 731 27.26 21.33 46.57
N THR A 732 25.96 21.47 46.82
CA THR A 732 25.47 22.29 47.92
C THR A 732 25.74 21.61 49.26
N GLN A 733 25.83 22.39 50.33
CA GLN A 733 25.98 21.84 51.69
C GLN A 733 24.81 20.92 52.06
N GLN A 734 23.60 21.22 51.56
CA GLN A 734 22.43 20.38 51.76
C GLN A 734 22.63 18.99 51.14
N THR A 735 23.14 18.92 49.91
CA THR A 735 23.45 17.66 49.23
C THR A 735 24.50 16.85 49.96
N ILE A 736 25.59 17.50 50.38
CA ILE A 736 26.67 16.84 51.15
C ILE A 736 26.12 16.27 52.46
N ASN A 737 25.36 17.05 53.21
CA ASN A 737 24.74 16.61 54.47
C ASN A 737 23.76 15.46 54.24
N THR A 738 23.00 15.51 53.14
CA THR A 738 22.03 14.47 52.76
C THR A 738 22.75 13.14 52.47
N ILE A 739 23.80 13.16 51.65
CA ILE A 739 24.56 11.94 51.31
C ILE A 739 25.28 11.38 52.54
N ASN A 740 25.90 12.24 53.35
CA ASN A 740 26.53 11.82 54.61
C ASN A 740 25.51 11.19 55.57
N GLY A 741 24.28 11.69 55.60
CA GLY A 741 23.18 11.17 56.42
C GLY A 741 22.76 9.73 56.06
N TYR A 742 23.06 9.25 54.85
CA TYR A 742 22.80 7.85 54.47
C TYR A 742 23.73 6.85 55.16
N ASN A 743 24.84 7.30 55.75
CA ASN A 743 25.86 6.45 56.40
C ASN A 743 26.44 5.36 55.48
N PHE A 744 26.49 5.62 54.17
CA PHE A 744 27.18 4.73 53.23
C PHE A 744 28.69 4.83 53.38
N SER A 745 29.40 3.74 53.15
CA SER A 745 30.87 3.75 53.13
C SER A 745 31.40 4.69 52.03
N PRO A 746 32.52 5.40 52.25
CA PRO A 746 33.12 6.23 51.23
C PRO A 746 33.53 5.41 50.01
N ILE A 747 33.53 6.06 48.84
CA ILE A 747 34.21 5.54 47.66
C ILE A 747 35.72 5.67 47.86
N ASN A 748 36.48 4.73 47.30
CA ASN A 748 37.95 4.79 47.26
C ASN A 748 38.39 4.82 45.80
N ASN A 749 39.65 5.19 45.55
CA ASN A 749 40.31 5.06 44.25
C ASN A 749 39.74 5.92 43.11
N VAL A 750 39.06 7.04 43.42
CA VAL A 750 38.48 7.96 42.42
C VAL A 750 39.51 8.46 41.38
N GLY A 751 40.79 8.60 41.75
CA GLY A 751 41.84 9.04 40.84
C GLY A 751 42.52 7.95 40.00
N ARG A 752 42.07 6.69 40.08
CA ARG A 752 42.67 5.59 39.31
C ARG A 752 42.22 5.64 37.84
N LEU A 753 43.11 5.20 36.94
CA LEU A 753 42.78 5.05 35.53
C LEU A 753 41.90 3.81 35.30
N PRO A 754 41.10 3.77 34.22
CA PRO A 754 40.27 2.62 33.86
C PRO A 754 40.94 1.25 34.00
N SER A 755 42.15 1.06 33.46
CA SER A 755 42.87 -0.22 33.54
C SER A 755 43.16 -0.65 34.98
N GLN A 756 43.40 0.30 35.87
CA GLN A 756 43.67 0.08 37.29
C GLN A 756 42.39 -0.13 38.12
N LEU A 757 41.25 0.30 37.60
CA LEU A 757 39.95 0.09 38.22
C LEU A 757 39.45 -1.32 37.92
N VAL A 758 39.62 -1.80 36.68
CA VAL A 758 39.18 -3.13 36.26
C VAL A 758 40.17 -4.25 36.64
N GLU A 759 41.40 -3.90 37.03
CA GLU A 759 42.42 -4.88 37.42
C GLU A 759 41.93 -5.83 38.53
N GLY A 760 41.88 -7.12 38.22
CA GLY A 760 41.45 -8.17 39.14
C GLY A 760 39.94 -8.31 39.33
N GLN A 761 39.13 -7.53 38.60
CA GLN A 761 37.67 -7.70 38.51
C GLN A 761 37.29 -8.74 37.45
N SER A 762 36.06 -9.26 37.52
CA SER A 762 35.60 -10.23 36.53
C SER A 762 35.16 -9.51 35.25
N PRO A 763 35.55 -9.95 34.05
CA PRO A 763 35.05 -9.36 32.80
C PRO A 763 33.52 -9.40 32.66
N GLU A 764 32.86 -10.35 33.34
CA GLU A 764 31.40 -10.47 33.38
C GLU A 764 30.73 -9.24 34.04
N GLU A 765 31.42 -8.51 34.94
CA GLU A 765 30.96 -7.27 35.59
C GLU A 765 31.02 -6.05 34.66
N PHE A 766 31.29 -6.27 33.36
CA PHE A 766 31.40 -5.24 32.35
C PHE A 766 30.74 -5.64 31.01
N ASP A 767 30.07 -6.80 30.93
CA ASP A 767 29.34 -7.24 29.72
C ASP A 767 27.98 -6.52 29.61
N MET A 768 27.86 -5.63 28.63
CA MET A 768 26.65 -4.83 28.41
C MET A 768 25.40 -5.61 27.95
N ARG A 769 25.41 -6.96 27.92
CA ARG A 769 24.23 -7.83 27.66
C ARG A 769 23.57 -8.45 28.91
N PHE A 770 24.02 -8.07 30.10
CA PHE A 770 23.64 -8.63 31.41
C PHE A 770 22.22 -9.20 31.58
#